data_AF-A0A4Y7IKP4-F1
#
_entry.id   AF-A0A4Y7IKP4-F1
#
_cell.length_a   1.000
_cell.length_b   1.000
_cell.length_c   1.000
_cell.angle_alpha   90.00
_cell.angle_beta   90.00
_cell.angle_gamma   90.00
#
_symmetry.space_group_name_H-M   'P 1'
#
loop_
_entity.id
_entity.type
_entity.pdbx_description
1 polymer ?
#
loop_
_entity_poly.entity_id
_entity_poly.type
_entity_poly.pdbx_seq_one_letter_code
_entity_poly.pdbx_strand_id
1 'polypeptide(L)'
;MGIGDAGRYELINQIDVPLSASYIWDVYSSSDLPKLIVKLLPKVFDRIDYISGNGSVGTIVSVVLTPGSTPQMYKEIYRTIDHVRLVKEVQQISGGYLAMGVTYYMDKVEVIPTDPYSCIIRSTTEYEVPYHLAYKVNSLIIKGLVPVAKAIAKYVLEFGDIHRGVQSEDGVVAADDGRCSDIGRNMLIRGGHAVDAAVATCLCLGVVYPMSSGIGGGAFMVVLNSSNSKAQAFNSRETAPKLASKDMYEKNITWKSKGASSMGVPGEIAGLHVAWSIYGKLNWSDLFQPAIKLARDGFVVSHFLGLGINKSREMIESDSNGLRRVFMPNGRLLQAGDTSYNRKLADTLETLAKEGPSAFYNGDLGKNFVKDVQAAQGIVTEEDLRNYVVNITDVVTTNVMGFTILGMPVPSTGILGISMVLNILSDYGPKLEFIKTPLGLHRLIEALKHMLAYRMNLGDPYFVDIKKYQDNMLCPSFAAKIREKIKDDTTLPTNDYLPQWEQLDDHGTTHFSIVDKHRNVVSMTATINHYFGAGVLSPSTGIILNNQMDDFSAPNDKFDKEGKRKFPPAPSNYIEGNKRPLSSMSPLIILKEDQLVGVLGASGGINIIPAVIQVLLNHFINKMDPLSAVKQPRVYHKVVPNEVLYENWTVVTGEHIQLSQDNISILRGKKHNLTQTAVGAICQFVVQKEGILTAVSDPRKGGRPAAVVPESSHPYFM
;
A
#
# COMPACT_ATOMS: atom_id res chain seq x y z
N MET A 1 -63.17 -31.58 -7.84
CA MET A 1 -62.49 -30.96 -9.00
C MET A 1 -61.07 -30.64 -8.57
N GLY A 2 -60.09 -31.05 -9.36
CA GLY A 2 -58.74 -31.42 -8.93
C GLY A 2 -57.91 -30.36 -8.20
N ILE A 3 -57.02 -30.87 -7.35
CA ILE A 3 -55.90 -30.17 -6.72
C ILE A 3 -55.16 -29.43 -7.83
N GLY A 4 -55.14 -28.10 -7.78
CA GLY A 4 -54.46 -27.29 -8.77
C GLY A 4 -52.96 -27.52 -8.67
N ASP A 5 -52.36 -28.13 -9.70
CA ASP A 5 -50.92 -28.29 -9.81
C ASP A 5 -50.23 -26.93 -9.58
N ALA A 6 -49.18 -26.91 -8.75
CA ALA A 6 -48.32 -25.74 -8.61
C ALA A 6 -47.30 -25.76 -9.76
N GLY A 7 -47.04 -24.61 -10.37
CA GLY A 7 -46.01 -24.45 -11.38
C GLY A 7 -44.72 -23.92 -10.75
N ARG A 8 -43.57 -24.42 -11.20
CA ARG A 8 -42.26 -23.81 -10.92
C ARG A 8 -41.92 -22.84 -12.04
N TYR A 9 -41.54 -21.63 -11.67
CA TYR A 9 -41.24 -20.52 -12.58
C TYR A 9 -39.84 -19.98 -12.30
N GLU A 10 -39.21 -19.48 -13.37
CA GLU A 10 -37.90 -18.85 -13.33
C GLU A 10 -37.96 -17.53 -14.10
N LEU A 11 -37.43 -16.46 -13.51
CA LEU A 11 -37.29 -15.14 -14.13
C LEU A 11 -35.82 -14.77 -14.15
N ILE A 12 -35.29 -14.49 -15.34
CA ILE A 12 -33.88 -14.12 -15.53
C ILE A 12 -33.82 -12.68 -16.04
N ASN A 13 -33.05 -11.84 -15.36
CA ASN A 13 -32.70 -10.50 -15.80
C ASN A 13 -31.18 -10.37 -15.90
N GLN A 14 -30.69 -9.74 -16.96
CA GLN A 14 -29.27 -9.49 -17.18
C GLN A 14 -29.02 -8.01 -17.43
N ILE A 15 -27.94 -7.49 -16.85
CA ILE A 15 -27.50 -6.12 -17.04
C ILE A 15 -26.01 -6.18 -17.39
N ASP A 16 -25.67 -5.70 -18.57
CA ASP A 16 -24.28 -5.45 -18.94
C ASP A 16 -23.75 -4.24 -18.16
N VAL A 17 -22.61 -4.42 -17.52
CA VAL A 17 -21.94 -3.36 -16.76
C VAL A 17 -20.51 -3.22 -17.29
N PRO A 18 -20.09 -2.03 -17.74
CA PRO A 18 -18.72 -1.77 -18.19
C PRO A 18 -17.75 -1.61 -17.01
N LEU A 19 -17.83 -2.51 -16.02
CA LEU A 19 -16.94 -2.60 -14.86
C LEU A 19 -16.60 -4.06 -14.57
N SER A 20 -15.45 -4.30 -13.96
CA SER A 20 -14.98 -5.66 -13.66
C SER A 20 -15.90 -6.40 -12.69
N ALA A 21 -15.96 -7.72 -12.81
CA ALA A 21 -16.80 -8.55 -11.94
C ALA A 21 -16.44 -8.43 -10.45
N SER A 22 -15.15 -8.27 -10.12
CA SER A 22 -14.71 -8.08 -8.73
C SER A 22 -15.27 -6.80 -8.12
N TYR A 23 -15.34 -5.72 -8.91
CA TYR A 23 -15.85 -4.42 -8.47
C TYR A 23 -17.33 -4.51 -8.07
N ILE A 24 -18.14 -5.11 -8.93
CA ILE A 24 -19.56 -5.29 -8.66
C ILE A 24 -19.75 -6.19 -7.44
N TRP A 25 -18.93 -7.24 -7.32
CA TRP A 25 -19.03 -8.16 -6.20
C TRP A 25 -18.68 -7.53 -4.85
N ASP A 26 -17.74 -6.59 -4.77
CA ASP A 26 -17.44 -5.86 -3.54
C ASP A 26 -18.67 -5.11 -2.99
N VAL A 27 -19.52 -4.59 -3.87
CA VAL A 27 -20.79 -3.96 -3.46
C VAL A 27 -21.82 -5.00 -3.02
N TYR A 28 -21.99 -6.08 -3.78
CA TYR A 28 -22.98 -7.12 -3.44
C TYR A 28 -22.60 -7.96 -2.19
N SER A 29 -21.32 -8.04 -1.87
CA SER A 29 -20.80 -8.71 -0.67
C SER A 29 -20.61 -7.79 0.53
N SER A 30 -20.86 -6.48 0.37
CA SER A 30 -20.77 -5.51 1.45
C SER A 30 -21.84 -5.72 2.52
N SER A 31 -21.44 -5.65 3.80
CA SER A 31 -22.35 -5.62 4.94
C SER A 31 -23.21 -4.35 5.00
N ASP A 32 -22.93 -3.33 4.21
CA ASP A 32 -23.75 -2.11 4.11
C ASP A 32 -24.73 -2.13 2.94
N LEU A 33 -24.74 -3.21 2.13
CA LEU A 33 -25.64 -3.32 0.98
C LEU A 33 -27.13 -3.09 1.34
N PRO A 34 -27.69 -3.61 2.45
CA PRO A 34 -29.09 -3.34 2.80
C PRO A 34 -29.41 -1.86 3.00
N LYS A 35 -28.52 -1.13 3.67
CA LYS A 35 -28.65 0.33 3.87
C LYS A 35 -28.57 1.05 2.54
N LEU A 36 -27.66 0.63 1.67
CA LEU A 36 -27.51 1.18 0.33
C LEU A 36 -28.78 0.95 -0.50
N ILE A 37 -29.40 -0.24 -0.46
CA ILE A 37 -30.62 -0.56 -1.21
C ILE A 37 -31.80 0.34 -0.79
N VAL A 38 -32.04 0.48 0.52
CA VAL A 38 -33.10 1.35 1.06
C VAL A 38 -32.92 2.78 0.57
N LYS A 39 -31.67 3.25 0.54
CA LYS A 39 -31.31 4.61 0.14
C LYS A 39 -31.40 4.84 -1.36
N LEU A 40 -31.03 3.85 -2.17
CA LEU A 40 -31.13 3.92 -3.63
C LEU A 40 -32.58 3.82 -4.11
N LEU A 41 -33.45 3.16 -3.34
CA LEU A 41 -34.84 2.91 -3.69
C LEU A 41 -35.80 3.22 -2.52
N PRO A 42 -35.83 4.46 -2.02
CA PRO A 42 -36.60 4.83 -0.82
C PRO A 42 -38.11 4.81 -1.04
N LYS A 43 -38.55 4.74 -2.30
CA LYS A 43 -39.96 4.54 -2.68
C LYS A 43 -40.37 3.07 -2.74
N VAL A 44 -39.42 2.15 -2.62
CA VAL A 44 -39.60 0.69 -2.75
C VAL A 44 -39.29 -0.03 -1.44
N PHE A 45 -38.36 0.49 -0.64
CA PHE A 45 -37.97 -0.05 0.66
C PHE A 45 -38.02 1.03 1.73
N ASP A 46 -38.68 0.73 2.84
CA ASP A 46 -38.71 1.56 4.05
C ASP A 46 -37.47 1.29 4.91
N ARG A 47 -37.17 0.01 5.18
CA ARG A 47 -35.96 -0.41 5.88
C ARG A 47 -35.60 -1.87 5.62
N ILE A 48 -34.32 -2.20 5.81
CA ILE A 48 -33.82 -3.57 5.80
C ILE A 48 -32.90 -3.75 7.01
N ASP A 49 -33.31 -4.60 7.94
CA ASP A 49 -32.65 -4.80 9.23
C ASP A 49 -32.00 -6.19 9.31
N TYR A 50 -30.80 -6.28 9.87
CA TYR A 50 -30.20 -7.56 10.23
C TYR A 50 -30.84 -8.11 11.51
N ILE A 51 -31.49 -9.26 11.42
CA ILE A 51 -32.12 -9.92 12.59
C ILE A 51 -31.16 -10.90 13.25
N SER A 52 -30.33 -11.60 12.47
CA SER A 52 -29.26 -12.45 12.99
C SER A 52 -28.15 -12.61 11.95
N GLY A 53 -26.89 -12.65 12.38
CA GLY A 53 -25.72 -12.65 11.49
C GLY A 53 -25.11 -11.26 11.33
N ASN A 54 -24.09 -11.14 10.48
CA ASN A 54 -23.29 -9.92 10.30
C ASN A 54 -23.17 -9.51 8.82
N GLY A 55 -24.08 -9.98 7.95
CA GLY A 55 -24.03 -9.76 6.51
C GLY A 55 -23.27 -10.85 5.72
N SER A 56 -22.83 -11.92 6.39
CA SER A 56 -22.19 -13.11 5.76
C SER A 56 -23.17 -14.28 5.54
N VAL A 57 -22.67 -15.46 5.15
CA VAL A 57 -23.49 -16.66 4.85
C VAL A 57 -24.38 -17.04 6.05
N GLY A 58 -25.68 -17.21 5.79
CA GLY A 58 -26.67 -17.59 6.80
C GLY A 58 -27.30 -16.42 7.55
N THR A 59 -26.98 -15.17 7.17
CA THR A 59 -27.59 -13.96 7.74
C THR A 59 -29.08 -13.91 7.43
N ILE A 60 -29.88 -13.53 8.44
CA ILE A 60 -31.32 -13.31 8.29
C ILE A 60 -31.58 -11.80 8.28
N VAL A 61 -32.24 -11.33 7.24
CA VAL A 61 -32.64 -9.93 7.06
C VAL A 61 -34.17 -9.79 7.11
N SER A 62 -34.63 -8.73 7.75
CA SER A 62 -36.02 -8.28 7.75
C SER A 62 -36.16 -7.12 6.77
N VAL A 63 -36.97 -7.29 5.73
CA VAL A 63 -37.23 -6.30 4.69
C VAL A 63 -38.64 -5.73 4.87
N VAL A 64 -38.74 -4.41 4.95
CA VAL A 64 -40.01 -3.67 4.97
C VAL A 64 -40.07 -2.84 3.69
N LEU A 65 -41.06 -3.09 2.84
CA LEU A 65 -41.16 -2.44 1.53
C LEU A 65 -41.70 -1.01 1.65
N THR A 66 -42.80 -0.84 2.37
CA THR A 66 -43.41 0.48 2.60
C THR A 66 -43.78 0.66 4.07
N PRO A 67 -43.85 1.92 4.56
CA PRO A 67 -44.26 2.20 5.94
C PRO A 67 -45.58 1.51 6.28
N GLY A 68 -45.59 0.71 7.35
CA GLY A 68 -46.76 -0.05 7.80
C GLY A 68 -46.97 -1.41 7.12
N SER A 69 -46.13 -1.79 6.16
CA SER A 69 -46.17 -3.15 5.58
C SER A 69 -45.61 -4.20 6.54
N THR A 70 -46.14 -5.42 6.48
CA THR A 70 -45.66 -6.54 7.30
C THR A 70 -44.21 -6.89 6.91
N PRO A 71 -43.29 -7.03 7.88
CA PRO A 71 -41.91 -7.43 7.61
C PRO A 71 -41.82 -8.77 6.88
N GLN A 72 -40.90 -8.84 5.92
CA GLN A 72 -40.61 -10.04 5.15
C GLN A 72 -39.22 -10.54 5.54
N MET A 73 -39.10 -11.82 5.85
CA MET A 73 -37.83 -12.39 6.31
C MET A 73 -37.16 -13.13 5.19
N TYR A 74 -35.87 -12.84 5.00
CA TYR A 74 -35.03 -13.51 4.02
C TYR A 74 -33.76 -14.03 4.67
N LYS A 75 -33.24 -15.14 4.13
CA LYS A 75 -31.97 -15.72 4.50
C LYS A 75 -30.98 -15.55 3.36
N GLU A 76 -29.87 -14.90 3.63
CA GLU A 76 -28.76 -14.74 2.68
C GLU A 76 -27.85 -15.97 2.70
N ILE A 77 -27.47 -16.46 1.53
CA ILE A 77 -26.58 -17.59 1.32
C ILE A 77 -25.55 -17.16 0.27
N TYR A 78 -24.27 -17.15 0.63
CA TYR A 78 -23.21 -16.90 -0.36
C TYR A 78 -22.58 -18.23 -0.78
N ARG A 79 -22.43 -18.42 -2.08
CA ARG A 79 -21.83 -19.61 -2.68
C ARG A 79 -20.81 -19.21 -3.73
N THR A 80 -19.72 -19.97 -3.81
CA THR A 80 -18.77 -19.91 -4.91
C THR A 80 -19.07 -21.10 -5.82
N ILE A 81 -19.47 -20.83 -7.07
CA ILE A 81 -19.82 -21.90 -8.03
C ILE A 81 -18.56 -22.43 -8.71
N ASP A 82 -17.59 -21.56 -9.02
CA ASP A 82 -16.27 -21.91 -9.52
C ASP A 82 -15.22 -20.86 -9.11
N HIS A 83 -13.99 -20.93 -9.62
CA HIS A 83 -12.89 -20.03 -9.27
C HIS A 83 -13.13 -18.53 -9.59
N VAL A 84 -14.21 -18.18 -10.30
CA VAL A 84 -14.46 -16.82 -10.77
C VAL A 84 -15.90 -16.35 -10.52
N ARG A 85 -16.88 -17.28 -10.45
CA ARG A 85 -18.30 -16.97 -10.28
C ARG A 85 -18.72 -17.05 -8.82
N LEU A 86 -19.00 -15.87 -8.27
CA LEU A 86 -19.53 -15.67 -6.93
C LEU A 86 -21.02 -15.39 -7.01
N VAL A 87 -21.79 -16.06 -6.16
CA VAL A 87 -23.26 -16.04 -6.18
C VAL A 87 -23.81 -15.71 -4.81
N LYS A 88 -24.72 -14.74 -4.77
CA LYS A 88 -25.50 -14.38 -3.59
C LYS A 88 -26.92 -14.87 -3.80
N GLU A 89 -27.35 -15.83 -2.99
CA GLU A 89 -28.73 -16.31 -2.95
C GLU A 89 -29.47 -15.68 -1.76
N VAL A 90 -30.73 -15.32 -1.95
CA VAL A 90 -31.60 -14.72 -0.95
C VAL A 90 -32.91 -15.50 -0.95
N GLN A 91 -33.09 -16.35 0.07
CA GLN A 91 -34.27 -17.19 0.20
C GLN A 91 -35.32 -16.51 1.06
N GLN A 92 -36.57 -16.43 0.60
CA GLN A 92 -37.65 -15.98 1.48
C GLN A 92 -37.99 -17.09 2.46
N ILE A 93 -38.00 -16.78 3.76
CA ILE A 93 -38.29 -17.75 4.83
C ILE A 93 -39.59 -17.47 5.57
N SER A 94 -40.09 -16.21 5.56
CA SER A 94 -41.44 -15.89 6.04
C SER A 94 -41.98 -14.59 5.46
N GLY A 95 -43.32 -14.45 5.48
CA GLY A 95 -44.01 -13.25 5.00
C GLY A 95 -43.98 -13.10 3.46
N GLY A 96 -44.33 -11.90 2.98
CA GLY A 96 -44.24 -11.53 1.56
C GLY A 96 -44.89 -12.52 0.60
N TYR A 97 -44.12 -13.03 -0.38
CA TYR A 97 -44.64 -13.94 -1.40
C TYR A 97 -45.16 -15.25 -0.79
N LEU A 98 -44.54 -15.76 0.28
CA LEU A 98 -45.02 -16.97 0.96
C LEU A 98 -46.41 -16.77 1.57
N ALA A 99 -46.71 -15.57 2.08
CA ALA A 99 -48.03 -15.21 2.58
C ALA A 99 -49.07 -15.06 1.45
N MET A 100 -48.65 -15.00 0.19
CA MET A 100 -49.51 -14.94 -1.00
C MET A 100 -49.77 -16.32 -1.62
N GLY A 101 -49.33 -17.42 -1.00
CA GLY A 101 -49.51 -18.78 -1.53
C GLY A 101 -48.37 -19.28 -2.43
N VAL A 102 -47.23 -18.56 -2.47
CA VAL A 102 -45.98 -19.09 -3.04
C VAL A 102 -45.40 -20.11 -2.07
N THR A 103 -45.04 -21.30 -2.54
CA THR A 103 -44.52 -22.39 -1.70
C THR A 103 -42.99 -22.37 -1.61
N TYR A 104 -42.33 -21.74 -2.59
CA TYR A 104 -40.88 -21.56 -2.63
C TYR A 104 -40.52 -20.25 -3.32
N TYR A 105 -39.53 -19.53 -2.80
CA TYR A 105 -39.00 -18.31 -3.42
C TYR A 105 -37.50 -18.15 -3.12
N MET A 106 -36.71 -17.91 -4.16
CA MET A 106 -35.28 -17.67 -4.09
C MET A 106 -34.83 -16.67 -5.15
N ASP A 107 -34.09 -15.65 -4.75
CA ASP A 107 -33.35 -14.78 -5.65
C ASP A 107 -31.87 -15.18 -5.69
N LYS A 108 -31.27 -15.19 -6.87
CA LYS A 108 -29.85 -15.44 -7.08
C LYS A 108 -29.26 -14.28 -7.86
N VAL A 109 -28.19 -13.68 -7.35
CA VAL A 109 -27.39 -12.69 -8.07
C VAL A 109 -26.03 -13.28 -8.37
N GLU A 110 -25.72 -13.40 -9.66
CA GLU A 110 -24.42 -13.81 -10.17
C GLU A 110 -23.75 -12.61 -10.84
N VAL A 111 -22.46 -12.43 -10.58
CA VAL A 111 -21.64 -11.48 -11.34
C VAL A 111 -20.74 -12.29 -12.26
N ILE A 112 -20.97 -12.18 -13.56
CA ILE A 112 -20.33 -13.01 -14.58
C ILE A 112 -19.36 -12.14 -15.37
N PRO A 113 -18.04 -12.31 -15.24
CA PRO A 113 -17.09 -11.55 -16.04
C PRO A 113 -17.28 -11.85 -17.53
N THR A 114 -17.37 -10.81 -18.35
CA THR A 114 -17.40 -10.91 -19.82
C THR A 114 -16.03 -10.63 -20.41
N ASP A 115 -15.28 -9.70 -19.82
CA ASP A 115 -13.86 -9.44 -20.04
C ASP A 115 -13.24 -8.82 -18.75
N PRO A 116 -11.95 -8.45 -18.72
CA PRO A 116 -11.35 -7.87 -17.51
C PRO A 116 -12.00 -6.56 -17.00
N TYR A 117 -12.74 -5.86 -17.85
CA TYR A 117 -13.31 -4.53 -17.62
C TYR A 117 -14.83 -4.51 -17.69
N SER A 118 -15.47 -5.61 -18.05
CA SER A 118 -16.92 -5.70 -18.14
C SER A 118 -17.44 -6.99 -17.51
N CYS A 119 -18.67 -6.93 -17.02
CA CYS A 119 -19.37 -8.10 -16.52
C CYS A 119 -20.86 -8.00 -16.77
N ILE A 120 -21.53 -9.14 -16.66
CA ILE A 120 -22.97 -9.26 -16.63
C ILE A 120 -23.39 -9.48 -15.18
N ILE A 121 -24.26 -8.61 -14.66
CA ILE A 121 -25.04 -8.91 -13.46
C ILE A 121 -26.25 -9.72 -13.91
N ARG A 122 -26.29 -11.00 -13.54
CA ARG A 122 -27.43 -11.87 -13.77
C ARG A 122 -28.20 -12.01 -12.46
N SER A 123 -29.47 -11.63 -12.48
CA SER A 123 -30.41 -11.88 -11.38
C SER A 123 -31.43 -12.93 -11.82
N THR A 124 -31.50 -14.04 -11.09
CA THR A 124 -32.43 -15.15 -11.34
C THR A 124 -33.37 -15.31 -10.15
N THR A 125 -34.68 -15.19 -10.37
CA THR A 125 -35.70 -15.47 -9.36
C THR A 125 -36.38 -16.79 -9.66
N GLU A 126 -36.27 -17.74 -8.75
CA GLU A 126 -36.96 -19.02 -8.80
C GLU A 126 -38.11 -19.03 -7.79
N TYR A 127 -39.32 -19.38 -8.22
CA TYR A 127 -40.46 -19.51 -7.32
C TYR A 127 -41.46 -20.59 -7.75
N GLU A 128 -42.21 -21.11 -6.80
CA GLU A 128 -43.26 -22.10 -7.03
C GLU A 128 -44.60 -21.59 -6.50
N VAL A 129 -45.63 -21.61 -7.34
CA VAL A 129 -46.93 -21.01 -7.02
C VAL A 129 -48.07 -21.68 -7.79
N PRO A 130 -49.30 -21.73 -7.24
CA PRO A 130 -50.48 -22.15 -8.00
C PRO A 130 -50.66 -21.34 -9.30
N TYR A 131 -51.00 -22.01 -10.40
CA TYR A 131 -51.10 -21.40 -11.74
C TYR A 131 -51.95 -20.11 -11.78
N HIS A 132 -53.07 -20.07 -11.04
CA HIS A 132 -53.97 -18.91 -11.01
C HIS A 132 -53.37 -17.65 -10.36
N LEU A 133 -52.28 -17.78 -9.59
CA LEU A 133 -51.58 -16.67 -8.94
C LEU A 133 -50.28 -16.28 -9.66
N ALA A 134 -49.79 -17.12 -10.59
CA ALA A 134 -48.51 -16.95 -11.25
C ALA A 134 -48.35 -15.57 -11.92
N TYR A 135 -49.37 -15.10 -12.64
CA TYR A 135 -49.33 -13.78 -13.30
C TYR A 135 -49.17 -12.62 -12.30
N LYS A 136 -49.90 -12.69 -11.18
CA LYS A 136 -49.86 -11.66 -10.13
C LYS A 136 -48.51 -11.63 -9.42
N VAL A 137 -47.98 -12.81 -9.07
CA VAL A 137 -46.67 -12.95 -8.42
C VAL A 137 -45.55 -12.48 -9.35
N ASN A 138 -45.56 -12.90 -10.62
CA ASN A 138 -44.59 -12.48 -11.63
C ASN A 138 -44.54 -10.94 -11.77
N SER A 139 -45.70 -10.29 -11.87
CA SER A 139 -45.78 -8.82 -11.99
C SER A 139 -45.17 -8.10 -10.78
N LEU A 140 -45.34 -8.63 -9.57
CA LEU A 140 -44.78 -8.04 -8.35
C LEU A 140 -43.27 -8.21 -8.27
N ILE A 141 -42.75 -9.39 -8.61
CA ILE A 141 -41.31 -9.69 -8.63
C ILE A 141 -40.58 -8.75 -9.59
N ILE A 142 -41.08 -8.61 -10.83
CA ILE A 142 -40.48 -7.73 -11.84
C ILE A 142 -40.43 -6.27 -11.37
N LYS A 143 -41.49 -5.79 -10.71
CA LYS A 143 -41.57 -4.41 -10.19
C LYS A 143 -40.66 -4.18 -8.99
N GLY A 144 -40.29 -5.21 -8.24
CA GLY A 144 -39.42 -5.10 -7.06
C GLY A 144 -37.92 -5.21 -7.37
N LEU A 145 -37.50 -6.28 -8.05
CA LEU A 145 -36.08 -6.67 -8.15
C LEU A 145 -35.30 -5.98 -9.27
N VAL A 146 -35.91 -5.80 -10.44
CA VAL A 146 -35.24 -5.16 -11.59
C VAL A 146 -34.77 -3.75 -11.25
N PRO A 147 -35.55 -2.92 -10.51
CA PRO A 147 -35.06 -1.64 -10.00
C PRO A 147 -33.83 -1.75 -9.09
N VAL A 148 -33.72 -2.79 -8.25
CA VAL A 148 -32.58 -2.97 -7.33
C VAL A 148 -31.28 -3.18 -8.10
N ALA A 149 -31.27 -4.15 -9.03
CA ALA A 149 -30.09 -4.46 -9.82
C ALA A 149 -29.66 -3.25 -10.69
N LYS A 150 -30.63 -2.53 -11.28
CA LYS A 150 -30.36 -1.29 -12.04
C LYS A 150 -29.84 -0.15 -11.18
N ALA A 151 -30.38 0.03 -9.97
CA ALA A 151 -29.96 1.08 -9.06
C ALA A 151 -28.55 0.84 -8.53
N ILE A 152 -28.21 -0.42 -8.19
CA ILE A 152 -26.85 -0.80 -7.80
C ILE A 152 -25.88 -0.60 -8.98
N ALA A 153 -26.22 -1.08 -10.18
CA ALA A 153 -25.39 -0.89 -11.37
C ALA A 153 -25.17 0.61 -11.66
N LYS A 154 -26.20 1.44 -11.54
CA LYS A 154 -26.10 2.90 -11.71
C LYS A 154 -25.23 3.55 -10.62
N TYR A 155 -25.44 3.20 -9.36
CA TYR A 155 -24.62 3.69 -8.23
C TYR A 155 -23.14 3.38 -8.45
N VAL A 156 -22.87 2.16 -8.87
CA VAL A 156 -21.54 1.70 -9.22
C VAL A 156 -20.97 2.43 -10.44
N LEU A 157 -21.75 2.73 -11.46
CA LEU A 157 -21.26 3.51 -12.62
C LEU A 157 -21.00 4.98 -12.27
N GLU A 158 -21.77 5.57 -11.37
CA GLU A 158 -21.64 6.97 -10.97
C GLU A 158 -20.54 7.20 -9.91
N PHE A 159 -20.34 6.24 -9.00
CA PHE A 159 -19.44 6.37 -7.84
C PHE A 159 -18.36 5.30 -7.75
N GLY A 160 -18.37 4.33 -8.67
CA GLY A 160 -17.50 3.16 -8.61
C GLY A 160 -16.16 3.28 -9.26
N ASP A 161 -15.74 4.49 -9.58
CA ASP A 161 -14.35 4.77 -9.83
C ASP A 161 -13.60 4.85 -8.48
N ILE A 162 -13.35 3.69 -7.84
CA ILE A 162 -12.64 3.54 -6.56
C ILE A 162 -11.17 4.00 -6.60
N HIS A 163 -10.67 4.35 -7.79
CA HIS A 163 -9.38 5.00 -7.96
C HIS A 163 -9.49 6.52 -7.94
N ARG A 164 -10.69 7.10 -7.97
CA ARG A 164 -10.85 8.53 -7.67
C ARG A 164 -10.37 8.81 -6.26
N GLY A 165 -9.67 9.93 -6.13
CA GLY A 165 -9.29 10.41 -4.81
C GLY A 165 -10.52 10.60 -3.94
N VAL A 166 -10.38 10.32 -2.64
CA VAL A 166 -11.40 10.63 -1.64
C VAL A 166 -11.14 12.01 -1.07
N GLN A 167 -12.21 12.73 -0.73
CA GLN A 167 -12.12 14.07 -0.17
C GLN A 167 -12.70 14.14 1.24
N SER A 168 -12.12 14.98 2.09
CA SER A 168 -12.59 15.22 3.46
C SER A 168 -12.06 16.53 4.01
N GLU A 169 -12.83 17.16 4.90
CA GLU A 169 -12.36 18.24 5.78
C GLU A 169 -11.78 17.69 7.10
N ASP A 170 -12.20 16.51 7.54
CA ASP A 170 -11.94 15.94 8.87
C ASP A 170 -10.76 14.94 8.91
N GLY A 171 -10.29 14.47 7.77
CA GLY A 171 -9.10 13.64 7.71
C GLY A 171 -9.15 12.56 6.66
N VAL A 172 -7.97 12.12 6.24
CA VAL A 172 -7.79 11.12 5.18
C VAL A 172 -6.59 10.22 5.45
N VAL A 173 -6.65 9.03 4.87
CA VAL A 173 -5.56 8.03 4.86
C VAL A 173 -5.39 7.53 3.43
N ALA A 174 -4.17 7.59 2.90
CA ALA A 174 -3.78 6.90 1.68
C ALA A 174 -2.72 5.86 2.01
N ALA A 175 -3.02 4.57 1.80
CA ALA A 175 -2.11 3.47 2.07
C ALA A 175 -2.06 2.50 0.87
N ASP A 176 -1.00 1.67 0.84
CA ASP A 176 -0.83 0.64 -0.18
C ASP A 176 -1.97 -0.40 -0.24
N ASP A 177 -2.73 -0.59 0.84
CA ASP A 177 -3.90 -1.48 0.92
C ASP A 177 -5.13 -0.72 1.43
N GLY A 178 -6.26 -0.89 0.73
CA GLY A 178 -7.52 -0.21 1.09
C GLY A 178 -8.06 -0.57 2.46
N ARG A 179 -7.87 -1.82 2.93
CA ARG A 179 -8.31 -2.25 4.27
C ARG A 179 -7.53 -1.51 5.35
N CYS A 180 -6.24 -1.27 5.11
CA CYS A 180 -5.39 -0.55 6.04
C CYS A 180 -5.70 0.95 6.04
N SER A 181 -6.07 1.52 4.89
CA SER A 181 -6.63 2.89 4.84
C SER A 181 -7.90 3.01 5.70
N ASP A 182 -8.83 2.06 5.57
CA ASP A 182 -10.06 2.04 6.37
C ASP A 182 -9.78 1.91 7.88
N ILE A 183 -8.84 1.05 8.26
CA ILE A 183 -8.40 0.89 9.66
C ILE A 183 -7.82 2.20 10.21
N GLY A 184 -6.93 2.86 9.47
CA GLY A 184 -6.38 4.16 9.84
C GLY A 184 -7.48 5.22 9.99
N ARG A 185 -8.39 5.32 9.02
CA ARG A 185 -9.55 6.24 9.08
C ARG A 185 -10.40 5.98 10.32
N ASN A 186 -10.66 4.72 10.67
CA ASN A 186 -11.45 4.39 11.84
C ASN A 186 -10.80 4.88 13.15
N MET A 187 -9.47 4.96 13.22
CA MET A 187 -8.79 5.60 14.36
C MET A 187 -9.01 7.11 14.38
N LEU A 188 -9.01 7.78 13.22
CA LEU A 188 -9.32 9.21 13.12
C LEU A 188 -10.78 9.50 13.54
N ILE A 189 -11.74 8.67 13.12
CA ILE A 189 -13.17 8.78 13.51
C ILE A 189 -13.32 8.72 15.04
N ARG A 190 -12.53 7.87 15.71
CA ARG A 190 -12.52 7.74 17.17
C ARG A 190 -11.83 8.91 17.90
N GLY A 191 -11.45 9.96 17.19
CA GLY A 191 -10.76 11.13 17.74
C GLY A 191 -9.25 10.95 17.92
N GLY A 192 -8.67 9.91 17.32
CA GLY A 192 -7.23 9.67 17.32
C GLY A 192 -6.45 10.74 16.57
N HIS A 193 -5.19 10.92 16.97
CA HIS A 193 -4.19 11.69 16.24
C HIS A 193 -3.78 10.95 14.95
N ALA A 194 -3.21 11.67 13.98
CA ALA A 194 -2.63 11.06 12.78
C ALA A 194 -1.62 9.92 13.09
N VAL A 195 -0.95 9.98 14.25
CA VAL A 195 -0.03 8.94 14.75
C VAL A 195 -0.78 7.69 15.24
N ASP A 196 -1.93 7.82 15.89
CA ASP A 196 -2.75 6.65 16.27
C ASP A 196 -3.19 5.88 15.01
N ALA A 197 -3.65 6.62 14.01
CA ALA A 197 -3.99 6.07 12.70
C ALA A 197 -2.78 5.44 12.01
N ALA A 198 -1.59 6.05 12.13
CA ALA A 198 -0.35 5.51 11.56
C ALA A 198 0.05 4.17 12.20
N VAL A 199 -0.04 4.03 13.51
CA VAL A 199 0.25 2.76 14.21
C VAL A 199 -0.67 1.66 13.70
N ALA A 200 -1.99 1.88 13.70
CA ALA A 200 -2.95 0.89 13.25
C ALA A 200 -2.78 0.53 11.76
N THR A 201 -2.48 1.53 10.91
CA THR A 201 -2.23 1.33 9.47
C THR A 201 -0.95 0.52 9.24
N CYS A 202 0.13 0.83 9.95
CA CYS A 202 1.42 0.13 9.83
C CYS A 202 1.28 -1.35 10.25
N LEU A 203 0.64 -1.62 11.39
CA LEU A 203 0.40 -2.98 11.86
C LEU A 203 -0.49 -3.78 10.88
N CYS A 204 -1.52 -3.15 10.33
CA CYS A 204 -2.35 -3.76 9.28
C CYS A 204 -1.51 -4.15 8.06
N LEU A 205 -0.69 -3.23 7.54
CA LEU A 205 0.15 -3.49 6.36
C LEU A 205 1.17 -4.60 6.62
N GLY A 206 1.73 -4.67 7.84
CA GLY A 206 2.60 -5.77 8.25
C GLY A 206 1.92 -7.15 8.25
N VAL A 207 0.59 -7.19 8.40
CA VAL A 207 -0.20 -8.44 8.33
C VAL A 207 -0.64 -8.75 6.90
N VAL A 208 -1.15 -7.77 6.15
CA VAL A 208 -1.77 -8.00 4.83
C VAL A 208 -0.82 -7.87 3.64
N TYR A 209 0.33 -7.22 3.83
CA TYR A 209 1.46 -7.22 2.91
C TYR A 209 2.74 -7.70 3.61
N PRO A 210 2.74 -8.94 4.16
CA PRO A 210 3.85 -9.47 4.95
C PRO A 210 5.12 -9.69 4.10
N MET A 211 5.00 -9.64 2.78
CA MET A 211 6.14 -9.66 1.86
C MET A 211 6.91 -8.34 1.81
N SER A 212 6.37 -7.22 2.31
CA SER A 212 6.95 -5.88 2.11
C SER A 212 7.34 -5.17 3.38
N SER A 213 6.63 -5.39 4.49
CA SER A 213 6.85 -4.72 5.77
C SER A 213 6.34 -5.58 6.93
N GLY A 214 6.63 -5.16 8.16
CA GLY A 214 6.11 -5.76 9.38
C GLY A 214 7.08 -5.64 10.55
N ILE A 215 6.63 -6.08 11.72
CA ILE A 215 7.30 -5.83 13.02
C ILE A 215 8.72 -6.42 13.13
N GLY A 216 9.11 -7.30 12.20
CA GLY A 216 10.46 -7.82 12.07
C GLY A 216 11.41 -6.93 11.28
N GLY A 217 10.98 -5.75 10.82
CA GLY A 217 11.77 -4.79 10.07
C GLY A 217 11.85 -3.42 10.74
N GLY A 218 11.87 -2.37 9.93
CA GLY A 218 12.07 -1.00 10.36
C GLY A 218 11.34 0.02 9.49
N ALA A 219 11.43 1.28 9.88
CA ALA A 219 10.70 2.35 9.22
C ALA A 219 11.34 3.72 9.39
N PHE A 220 10.92 4.63 8.52
CA PHE A 220 11.06 6.06 8.73
C PHE A 220 9.69 6.72 8.76
N MET A 221 9.49 7.61 9.73
CA MET A 221 8.26 8.36 9.91
C MET A 221 8.57 9.85 10.07
N VAL A 222 7.92 10.68 9.27
CA VAL A 222 7.91 12.14 9.44
C VAL A 222 6.57 12.56 9.98
N VAL A 223 6.57 13.27 11.11
CA VAL A 223 5.37 13.79 11.76
C VAL A 223 5.42 15.31 11.75
N LEU A 224 4.36 15.97 11.28
CA LEU A 224 4.13 17.40 11.50
C LEU A 224 3.00 17.56 12.51
N ASN A 225 3.31 18.19 13.64
CA ASN A 225 2.31 18.62 14.60
C ASN A 225 1.85 20.04 14.24
N SER A 226 0.58 20.16 13.85
CA SER A 226 -0.04 21.42 13.44
C SER A 226 -0.06 22.47 14.54
N SER A 227 -0.26 22.06 15.80
CA SER A 227 -0.49 22.97 16.92
C SER A 227 0.69 23.88 17.26
N ASN A 228 1.90 23.47 16.89
CA ASN A 228 3.14 24.21 17.12
C ASN A 228 4.06 24.25 15.88
N SER A 229 3.54 23.85 14.73
CA SER A 229 4.27 23.75 13.46
C SER A 229 5.59 22.96 13.53
N LYS A 230 5.72 22.05 14.51
CA LYS A 230 6.96 21.28 14.70
C LYS A 230 6.91 20.01 13.86
N ALA A 231 7.92 19.83 13.01
CA ALA A 231 8.14 18.60 12.26
C ALA A 231 9.27 17.78 12.89
N GLN A 232 9.04 16.48 13.08
CA GLN A 232 10.02 15.55 13.65
C GLN A 232 10.18 14.31 12.78
N ALA A 233 11.42 13.83 12.69
CA ALA A 233 11.82 12.62 12.00
C ALA A 233 12.08 11.50 13.02
N PHE A 234 11.37 10.38 12.87
CA PHE A 234 11.52 9.18 13.66
C PHE A 234 12.23 8.12 12.81
N ASN A 235 13.47 7.84 13.18
CA ASN A 235 14.29 6.84 12.53
C ASN A 235 14.29 5.56 13.36
N SER A 236 13.45 4.63 12.93
CA SER A 236 13.39 3.25 13.41
C SER A 236 13.93 2.26 12.36
N ARG A 237 14.95 2.68 11.60
CA ARG A 237 15.70 1.81 10.69
C ARG A 237 16.48 0.78 11.50
N GLU A 238 16.57 -0.43 10.96
CA GLU A 238 17.30 -1.52 11.56
C GLU A 238 18.79 -1.18 11.69
N THR A 239 19.42 -1.67 12.76
CA THR A 239 20.87 -1.57 12.95
C THR A 239 21.51 -2.91 12.62
N ALA A 240 22.76 -2.88 12.16
CA ALA A 240 23.57 -4.09 12.10
C ALA A 240 23.72 -4.68 13.52
N PRO A 241 23.63 -6.00 13.69
CA PRO A 241 23.93 -6.64 14.97
C PRO A 241 25.34 -6.25 15.44
N LYS A 242 25.58 -6.17 16.74
CA LYS A 242 26.88 -5.78 17.32
C LYS A 242 28.04 -6.66 16.83
N LEU A 243 27.76 -7.92 16.52
CA LEU A 243 28.73 -8.89 15.99
C LEU A 243 28.99 -8.76 14.48
N ALA A 244 28.26 -7.90 13.77
CA ALA A 244 28.46 -7.68 12.35
C ALA A 244 29.82 -7.02 12.08
N SER A 245 30.46 -7.44 11.00
CA SER A 245 31.74 -6.89 10.57
C SER A 245 31.76 -6.68 9.07
N LYS A 246 32.65 -5.78 8.64
CA LYS A 246 32.83 -5.38 7.24
C LYS A 246 33.01 -6.57 6.29
N ASP A 247 33.70 -7.61 6.73
CA ASP A 247 34.10 -8.76 5.90
C ASP A 247 33.30 -10.04 6.21
N MET A 248 32.21 -9.94 7.00
CA MET A 248 31.43 -11.11 7.45
C MET A 248 30.85 -11.98 6.32
N TYR A 249 30.70 -11.42 5.12
CA TYR A 249 30.20 -12.12 3.93
C TYR A 249 31.30 -12.49 2.92
N GLU A 250 32.59 -12.43 3.30
CA GLU A 250 33.71 -12.74 2.40
C GLU A 250 33.57 -14.11 1.74
N LYS A 251 33.14 -15.12 2.52
CA LYS A 251 32.98 -16.50 2.07
C LYS A 251 31.83 -16.69 1.08
N ASN A 252 30.76 -15.91 1.21
CA ASN A 252 29.60 -15.99 0.34
C ASN A 252 28.79 -14.70 0.42
N ILE A 253 28.87 -13.88 -0.64
CA ILE A 253 28.17 -12.59 -0.69
C ILE A 253 26.65 -12.74 -0.67
N THR A 254 26.08 -13.89 -1.07
CA THR A 254 24.63 -14.09 -1.08
C THR A 254 24.01 -14.15 0.31
N TRP A 255 24.80 -14.42 1.36
CA TRP A 255 24.36 -14.39 2.75
C TRP A 255 24.01 -12.99 3.24
N LYS A 256 24.42 -11.96 2.51
CA LYS A 256 24.06 -10.58 2.78
C LYS A 256 22.57 -10.29 2.49
N SER A 257 21.95 -11.03 1.59
CA SER A 257 20.56 -10.82 1.15
C SER A 257 19.62 -12.00 1.43
N LYS A 258 20.13 -13.16 1.85
CA LYS A 258 19.35 -14.38 2.07
C LYS A 258 19.71 -15.03 3.41
N GLY A 259 18.70 -15.59 4.07
CA GLY A 259 18.86 -16.32 5.33
C GLY A 259 19.03 -15.38 6.53
N ALA A 260 18.92 -15.92 7.75
CA ALA A 260 18.84 -15.11 8.97
C ALA A 260 20.12 -14.30 9.27
N SER A 261 21.25 -14.61 8.64
CA SER A 261 22.49 -13.82 8.74
C SER A 261 22.42 -12.47 8.01
N SER A 262 21.44 -12.26 7.13
CA SER A 262 21.15 -10.98 6.46
C SER A 262 20.29 -10.02 7.29
N MET A 263 19.88 -10.44 8.48
CA MET A 263 18.95 -9.70 9.31
C MET A 263 19.64 -8.57 10.10
N GLY A 264 19.05 -7.37 10.05
CA GLY A 264 19.32 -6.28 10.98
C GLY A 264 18.37 -6.30 12.19
N VAL A 265 18.72 -5.62 13.27
CA VAL A 265 17.92 -5.55 14.51
C VAL A 265 16.60 -4.81 14.26
N PRO A 266 15.42 -5.41 14.50
CA PRO A 266 14.13 -4.80 14.16
C PRO A 266 13.79 -3.55 14.98
N GLY A 267 13.32 -2.50 14.31
CA GLY A 267 13.02 -1.21 14.92
C GLY A 267 11.56 -0.78 14.89
N GLU A 268 10.71 -1.41 14.05
CA GLU A 268 9.37 -0.89 13.73
C GLU A 268 8.50 -0.66 14.98
N ILE A 269 8.42 -1.64 15.90
CA ILE A 269 7.59 -1.52 17.11
C ILE A 269 8.11 -0.45 18.06
N ALA A 270 9.43 -0.32 18.25
CA ALA A 270 10.00 0.76 19.05
C ALA A 270 9.66 2.13 18.44
N GLY A 271 9.79 2.28 17.12
CA GLY A 271 9.46 3.51 16.41
C GLY A 271 8.00 3.93 16.57
N LEU A 272 7.09 2.98 16.35
CA LEU A 272 5.65 3.18 16.52
C LEU A 272 5.30 3.58 17.96
N HIS A 273 5.86 2.88 18.95
CA HIS A 273 5.58 3.16 20.35
C HIS A 273 6.11 4.52 20.80
N VAL A 274 7.33 4.90 20.37
CA VAL A 274 7.93 6.20 20.70
C VAL A 274 7.10 7.35 20.10
N ALA A 275 6.67 7.24 18.84
CA ALA A 275 5.80 8.24 18.22
C ALA A 275 4.43 8.31 18.94
N TRP A 276 3.81 7.16 19.23
CA TRP A 276 2.55 7.08 19.96
C TRP A 276 2.67 7.66 21.38
N SER A 277 3.78 7.43 22.08
CA SER A 277 4.00 7.98 23.43
C SER A 277 4.06 9.52 23.43
N ILE A 278 4.47 10.13 22.33
CA ILE A 278 4.59 11.59 22.20
C ILE A 278 3.28 12.23 21.72
N TYR A 279 2.58 11.60 20.77
CA TYR A 279 1.45 12.22 20.07
C TYR A 279 0.12 11.46 20.17
N GLY A 280 0.14 10.20 20.57
CA GLY A 280 -1.01 9.31 20.60
C GLY A 280 -2.10 9.80 21.55
N LYS A 281 -3.35 9.55 21.16
CA LYS A 281 -4.55 9.90 21.93
C LYS A 281 -5.41 8.69 22.27
N LEU A 282 -5.30 7.60 21.50
CA LEU A 282 -6.02 6.36 21.75
C LEU A 282 -5.17 5.40 22.58
N ASN A 283 -5.82 4.45 23.25
CA ASN A 283 -5.12 3.41 23.99
C ASN A 283 -4.28 2.56 23.03
N TRP A 284 -3.02 2.32 23.39
CA TRP A 284 -2.07 1.51 22.60
C TRP A 284 -2.68 0.17 22.15
N SER A 285 -3.31 -0.55 23.08
CA SER A 285 -3.89 -1.87 22.84
C SER A 285 -5.02 -1.86 21.79
N ASP A 286 -5.75 -0.75 21.67
CA ASP A 286 -6.86 -0.62 20.71
C ASP A 286 -6.34 -0.54 19.27
N LEU A 287 -5.13 -0.01 19.08
CA LEU A 287 -4.51 0.18 17.76
C LEU A 287 -4.11 -1.17 17.12
N PHE A 288 -3.93 -2.20 17.95
CA PHE A 288 -3.53 -3.55 17.53
C PHE A 288 -4.71 -4.44 17.13
N GLN A 289 -5.91 -4.19 17.68
CA GLN A 289 -7.06 -5.09 17.52
C GLN A 289 -7.39 -5.42 16.06
N PRO A 290 -7.38 -4.46 15.12
CA PRO A 290 -7.66 -4.77 13.71
C PRO A 290 -6.62 -5.73 13.10
N ALA A 291 -5.33 -5.51 13.39
CA ALA A 291 -4.24 -6.34 12.87
C ALA A 291 -4.24 -7.74 13.51
N ILE A 292 -4.49 -7.85 14.83
CA ILE A 292 -4.66 -9.13 15.54
C ILE A 292 -5.79 -9.93 14.88
N LYS A 293 -6.93 -9.30 14.62
CA LYS A 293 -8.08 -9.94 13.98
C LYS A 293 -7.73 -10.47 12.59
N LEU A 294 -7.12 -9.63 11.74
CA LEU A 294 -6.70 -10.05 10.39
C LEU A 294 -5.70 -11.20 10.42
N ALA A 295 -4.77 -11.22 11.37
CA ALA A 295 -3.78 -12.30 11.50
C ALA A 295 -4.40 -13.61 12.03
N ARG A 296 -5.36 -13.52 12.96
CA ARG A 296 -6.00 -14.66 13.65
C ARG A 296 -7.11 -15.30 12.84
N ASP A 297 -8.06 -14.47 12.39
CA ASP A 297 -9.28 -14.87 11.67
C ASP A 297 -9.03 -14.98 10.17
N GLY A 298 -7.88 -14.47 9.70
CA GLY A 298 -7.42 -14.52 8.34
C GLY A 298 -7.89 -13.34 7.50
N PHE A 299 -7.24 -13.19 6.34
CA PHE A 299 -7.57 -12.16 5.35
C PHE A 299 -7.47 -12.71 3.93
N VAL A 300 -8.25 -12.13 3.02
CA VAL A 300 -8.20 -12.48 1.59
C VAL A 300 -6.91 -11.94 0.98
N VAL A 301 -6.15 -12.82 0.32
CA VAL A 301 -4.93 -12.51 -0.40
C VAL A 301 -5.27 -11.63 -1.59
N SER A 302 -4.73 -10.41 -1.63
CA SER A 302 -4.90 -9.49 -2.75
C SER A 302 -4.12 -9.95 -3.98
N HIS A 303 -4.49 -9.45 -5.16
CA HIS A 303 -3.79 -9.79 -6.41
C HIS A 303 -2.28 -9.55 -6.32
N PHE A 304 -1.86 -8.39 -5.81
CA PHE A 304 -0.46 -8.03 -5.71
C PHE A 304 0.30 -8.93 -4.71
N LEU A 305 -0.31 -9.29 -3.57
CA LEU A 305 0.28 -10.26 -2.65
C LEU A 305 0.40 -11.65 -3.30
N GLY A 306 -0.62 -12.10 -4.03
CA GLY A 306 -0.59 -13.37 -4.77
C GLY A 306 0.55 -13.44 -5.78
N LEU A 307 0.81 -12.35 -6.51
CA LEU A 307 1.98 -12.25 -7.40
C LEU A 307 3.30 -12.37 -6.64
N GLY A 308 3.43 -11.70 -5.50
CA GLY A 308 4.62 -11.78 -4.65
C GLY A 308 4.85 -13.16 -4.05
N ILE A 309 3.79 -13.82 -3.56
CA ILE A 309 3.83 -15.21 -3.10
C ILE A 309 4.31 -16.13 -4.22
N ASN A 310 3.76 -16.00 -5.43
CA ASN A 310 4.15 -16.84 -6.56
C ASN A 310 5.60 -16.58 -6.99
N LYS A 311 6.03 -15.32 -7.02
CA LYS A 311 7.42 -14.94 -7.33
C LYS A 311 8.43 -15.47 -6.30
N SER A 312 8.01 -15.61 -5.05
CA SER A 312 8.84 -16.12 -3.95
C SER A 312 8.59 -17.60 -3.62
N ARG A 313 8.00 -18.38 -4.55
CA ARG A 313 7.69 -19.82 -4.34
C ARG A 313 8.85 -20.61 -3.76
N GLU A 314 10.01 -20.59 -4.40
CA GLU A 314 11.17 -21.40 -3.98
C GLU A 314 11.65 -21.02 -2.57
N MET A 315 11.62 -19.73 -2.25
CA MET A 315 11.97 -19.20 -0.93
C MET A 315 10.97 -19.68 0.13
N ILE A 316 9.68 -19.60 -0.16
CA ILE A 316 8.61 -20.06 0.73
C ILE A 316 8.71 -21.58 0.95
N GLU A 317 8.95 -22.35 -0.10
CA GLU A 317 9.09 -23.82 -0.03
C GLU A 317 10.29 -24.24 0.83
N SER A 318 11.37 -23.47 0.79
CA SER A 318 12.62 -23.73 1.52
C SER A 318 12.49 -23.52 3.04
N ASP A 319 11.64 -22.58 3.49
CA ASP A 319 11.39 -22.34 4.91
C ASP A 319 10.25 -23.22 5.47
N SER A 320 10.56 -24.52 5.59
CA SER A 320 9.60 -25.56 5.98
C SER A 320 8.91 -25.34 7.34
N ASN A 321 9.58 -24.68 8.29
CA ASN A 321 9.04 -24.43 9.63
C ASN A 321 8.43 -23.04 9.80
N GLY A 322 8.64 -22.12 8.85
CA GLY A 322 8.11 -20.77 8.87
C GLY A 322 7.16 -20.48 7.72
N LEU A 323 7.63 -19.79 6.68
CA LEU A 323 6.83 -19.25 5.57
C LEU A 323 5.94 -20.31 4.90
N ARG A 324 6.44 -21.55 4.73
CA ARG A 324 5.67 -22.64 4.13
C ARG A 324 4.37 -22.93 4.88
N ARG A 325 4.36 -22.82 6.22
CA ARG A 325 3.15 -23.07 7.03
C ARG A 325 2.07 -22.02 6.83
N VAL A 326 2.47 -20.79 6.50
CA VAL A 326 1.57 -19.64 6.33
C VAL A 326 1.07 -19.52 4.89
N PHE A 327 1.98 -19.71 3.91
CA PHE A 327 1.70 -19.45 2.50
C PHE A 327 1.53 -20.72 1.65
N MET A 328 1.74 -21.91 2.23
CA MET A 328 1.44 -23.20 1.60
C MET A 328 0.61 -24.14 2.50
N PRO A 329 -0.53 -23.70 3.05
CA PRO A 329 -1.37 -24.57 3.86
C PRO A 329 -1.79 -25.80 3.04
N ASN A 330 -1.71 -26.98 3.67
CA ASN A 330 -1.96 -28.28 3.03
C ASN A 330 -1.06 -28.56 1.80
N GLY A 331 0.11 -27.93 1.73
CA GLY A 331 1.07 -28.11 0.64
C GLY A 331 0.73 -27.33 -0.65
N ARG A 332 -0.34 -26.53 -0.65
CA ARG A 332 -0.75 -25.70 -1.80
C ARG A 332 -0.36 -24.25 -1.59
N LEU A 333 0.42 -23.69 -2.51
CA LEU A 333 0.74 -22.27 -2.52
C LEU A 333 -0.53 -21.41 -2.63
N LEU A 334 -0.66 -20.44 -1.73
CA LEU A 334 -1.76 -19.47 -1.75
C LEU A 334 -1.71 -18.58 -2.99
N GLN A 335 -2.87 -18.23 -3.49
CA GLN A 335 -3.08 -17.36 -4.64
C GLN A 335 -4.05 -16.23 -4.28
N ALA A 336 -4.20 -15.25 -5.18
CA ALA A 336 -5.20 -14.20 -5.02
C ALA A 336 -6.60 -14.80 -4.80
N GLY A 337 -7.36 -14.24 -3.86
CA GLY A 337 -8.67 -14.75 -3.46
C GLY A 337 -8.65 -15.83 -2.38
N ASP A 338 -7.52 -16.51 -2.14
CA ASP A 338 -7.38 -17.42 -1.00
C ASP A 338 -7.36 -16.66 0.33
N THR A 339 -7.61 -17.36 1.44
CA THR A 339 -7.47 -16.80 2.79
C THR A 339 -6.12 -17.19 3.41
N SER A 340 -5.35 -16.19 3.87
CA SER A 340 -4.10 -16.40 4.61
C SER A 340 -4.31 -16.19 6.11
N TYR A 341 -3.60 -16.97 6.92
CA TYR A 341 -3.66 -16.92 8.38
C TYR A 341 -2.26 -16.93 8.96
N ASN A 342 -1.98 -16.05 9.92
CA ASN A 342 -0.75 -16.10 10.73
C ASN A 342 -1.11 -15.95 12.22
N ARG A 343 -1.73 -17.00 12.75
CA ARG A 343 -2.21 -17.03 14.16
C ARG A 343 -1.08 -16.79 15.15
N LYS A 344 0.15 -17.21 14.82
CA LYS A 344 1.29 -17.00 15.70
C LYS A 344 1.69 -15.53 15.78
N LEU A 345 1.66 -14.82 14.64
CA LEU A 345 1.81 -13.37 14.63
C LEU A 345 0.66 -12.69 15.39
N ALA A 346 -0.57 -13.20 15.32
CA ALA A 346 -1.68 -12.65 16.09
C ALA A 346 -1.43 -12.71 17.61
N ASP A 347 -0.90 -13.84 18.11
CA ASP A 347 -0.53 -13.99 19.52
C ASP A 347 0.59 -13.01 19.91
N THR A 348 1.60 -12.86 19.06
CA THR A 348 2.68 -11.88 19.23
C THR A 348 2.15 -10.45 19.30
N LEU A 349 1.27 -10.07 18.38
CA LEU A 349 0.63 -8.75 18.37
C LEU A 349 -0.25 -8.54 19.61
N GLU A 350 -0.92 -9.59 20.09
CA GLU A 350 -1.71 -9.52 21.32
C GLU A 350 -0.84 -9.33 22.58
N THR A 351 0.31 -10.01 22.66
CA THR A 351 1.30 -9.76 23.73
C THR A 351 1.81 -8.33 23.68
N LEU A 352 2.21 -7.83 22.49
CA LEU A 352 2.68 -6.46 22.31
C LEU A 352 1.61 -5.40 22.64
N ALA A 353 0.34 -5.70 22.36
CA ALA A 353 -0.79 -4.84 22.70
C ALA A 353 -0.99 -4.72 24.22
N LYS A 354 -0.77 -5.82 24.96
CA LYS A 354 -0.99 -5.90 26.42
C LYS A 354 0.21 -5.42 27.23
N GLU A 355 1.40 -5.84 26.84
CA GLU A 355 2.64 -5.67 27.62
C GLU A 355 3.54 -4.56 27.07
N GLY A 356 3.20 -3.99 25.91
CA GLY A 356 3.99 -2.96 25.25
C GLY A 356 5.26 -3.50 24.59
N PRO A 357 6.13 -2.62 24.07
CA PRO A 357 7.33 -3.00 23.33
C PRO A 357 8.35 -3.77 24.18
N SER A 358 8.34 -3.61 25.51
CA SER A 358 9.26 -4.31 26.42
C SER A 358 9.13 -5.82 26.33
N ALA A 359 7.97 -6.36 25.96
CA ALA A 359 7.82 -7.80 25.73
C ALA A 359 8.78 -8.32 24.65
N PHE A 360 9.00 -7.54 23.59
CA PHE A 360 9.90 -7.90 22.50
C PHE A 360 11.36 -7.49 22.76
N TYR A 361 11.62 -6.31 23.31
CA TYR A 361 13.00 -5.82 23.48
C TYR A 361 13.68 -6.31 24.77
N ASN A 362 12.92 -6.63 25.81
CA ASN A 362 13.43 -7.02 27.13
C ASN A 362 12.77 -8.30 27.71
N GLY A 363 11.74 -8.83 27.05
CA GLY A 363 10.90 -9.92 27.55
C GLY A 363 11.09 -11.24 26.80
N ASP A 364 10.27 -12.23 27.16
CA ASP A 364 10.41 -13.60 26.66
C ASP A 364 10.03 -13.74 25.17
N LEU A 365 9.18 -12.86 24.65
CA LEU A 365 8.89 -12.80 23.21
C LEU A 365 10.18 -12.54 22.41
N GLY A 366 11.00 -11.57 22.86
CA GLY A 366 12.31 -11.27 22.28
C GLY A 366 13.30 -12.43 22.37
N LYS A 367 13.38 -13.08 23.54
CA LYS A 367 14.26 -14.25 23.74
C LYS A 367 13.91 -15.40 22.80
N ASN A 368 12.62 -15.71 22.67
CA ASN A 368 12.14 -16.76 21.76
C ASN A 368 12.42 -16.41 20.30
N PHE A 369 12.21 -15.15 19.91
CA PHE A 369 12.54 -14.66 18.59
C PHE A 369 14.04 -14.81 18.28
N VAL A 370 14.92 -14.36 19.18
CA VAL A 370 16.38 -14.47 19.03
C VAL A 370 16.82 -15.93 18.93
N LYS A 371 16.23 -16.81 19.74
CA LYS A 371 16.51 -18.25 19.68
C LYS A 371 16.21 -18.84 18.30
N ASP A 372 15.09 -18.46 17.68
CA ASP A 372 14.75 -18.88 16.33
C ASP A 372 15.71 -18.30 15.29
N VAL A 373 16.07 -17.02 15.41
CA VAL A 373 17.04 -16.35 14.52
C VAL A 373 18.38 -17.08 14.56
N GLN A 374 18.89 -17.41 15.74
CA GLN A 374 20.16 -18.12 15.92
C GLN A 374 20.09 -19.58 15.45
N ALA A 375 18.96 -20.26 15.66
CA ALA A 375 18.73 -21.59 15.09
C ALA A 375 18.74 -21.57 13.54
N ALA A 376 18.32 -20.46 12.93
CA ALA A 376 18.42 -20.19 11.50
C ALA A 376 19.77 -19.60 11.06
N GLN A 377 20.80 -19.65 11.91
CA GLN A 377 22.17 -19.16 11.65
C GLN A 377 22.30 -17.63 11.54
N GLY A 378 21.36 -16.88 12.12
CA GLY A 378 21.45 -15.44 12.28
C GLY A 378 22.34 -15.04 13.47
N ILE A 379 22.83 -13.80 13.45
CA ILE A 379 23.80 -13.29 14.44
C ILE A 379 23.21 -12.26 15.42
N VAL A 380 21.91 -11.96 15.31
CA VAL A 380 21.20 -11.08 16.26
C VAL A 380 21.21 -11.74 17.63
N THR A 381 21.45 -10.94 18.67
CA THR A 381 21.45 -11.37 20.07
C THR A 381 20.37 -10.64 20.87
N GLU A 382 20.08 -11.13 22.08
CA GLU A 382 19.18 -10.40 22.99
C GLU A 382 19.77 -9.06 23.42
N GLU A 383 21.10 -8.93 23.47
CA GLU A 383 21.75 -7.66 23.77
C GLU A 383 21.47 -6.63 22.66
N ASP A 384 21.48 -7.07 21.39
CA ASP A 384 21.13 -6.22 20.26
C ASP A 384 19.70 -5.68 20.36
N LEU A 385 18.73 -6.54 20.72
CA LEU A 385 17.36 -6.11 20.95
C LEU A 385 17.27 -5.10 22.12
N ARG A 386 17.87 -5.42 23.26
CA ARG A 386 17.82 -4.54 24.45
C ARG A 386 18.43 -3.16 24.21
N ASN A 387 19.46 -3.08 23.38
CA ASN A 387 20.20 -1.85 23.11
C ASN A 387 19.66 -1.08 21.90
N TYR A 388 18.65 -1.58 21.20
CA TYR A 388 18.07 -0.87 20.06
C TYR A 388 17.43 0.44 20.50
N VAL A 389 17.76 1.53 19.80
CA VAL A 389 17.21 2.87 20.06
C VAL A 389 16.65 3.49 18.80
N VAL A 390 15.53 4.20 18.94
CA VAL A 390 14.93 5.03 17.89
C VAL A 390 15.59 6.40 17.93
N ASN A 391 16.08 6.88 16.78
CA ASN A 391 16.62 8.24 16.71
C ASN A 391 15.51 9.21 16.34
N ILE A 392 15.24 10.18 17.22
CA ILE A 392 14.30 11.28 16.98
C ILE A 392 15.10 12.54 16.72
N THR A 393 14.93 13.14 15.55
CA THR A 393 15.64 14.36 15.17
C THR A 393 14.69 15.34 14.50
N ASP A 394 15.18 16.55 14.25
CA ASP A 394 14.50 17.44 13.32
C ASP A 394 14.54 16.85 11.90
N VAL A 395 13.57 17.26 11.09
CA VAL A 395 13.52 16.94 9.66
C VAL A 395 14.60 17.69 8.89
N VAL A 396 14.99 17.16 7.74
CA VAL A 396 15.76 17.93 6.75
C VAL A 396 14.77 18.71 5.89
N THR A 397 15.08 19.98 5.69
CA THR A 397 14.25 20.93 4.94
C THR A 397 14.97 21.37 3.66
N THR A 398 14.25 21.41 2.55
CA THR A 398 14.71 22.07 1.31
C THR A 398 13.66 23.04 0.79
N ASN A 399 14.11 24.19 0.28
CA ASN A 399 13.25 25.21 -0.31
C ASN A 399 13.56 25.29 -1.81
N VAL A 400 12.62 24.88 -2.65
CA VAL A 400 12.85 24.78 -4.09
C VAL A 400 11.53 24.92 -4.85
N MET A 401 11.56 25.60 -6.00
CA MET A 401 10.37 25.85 -6.84
C MET A 401 9.18 26.49 -6.10
N GLY A 402 9.42 27.25 -5.03
CA GLY A 402 8.38 27.90 -4.23
C GLY A 402 7.70 27.01 -3.18
N PHE A 403 8.27 25.83 -2.90
CA PHE A 403 7.81 24.91 -1.87
C PHE A 403 8.87 24.68 -0.81
N THR A 404 8.43 24.43 0.42
CA THR A 404 9.25 23.91 1.51
C THR A 404 8.94 22.43 1.66
N ILE A 405 9.93 21.57 1.44
CA ILE A 405 9.78 20.12 1.49
C ILE A 405 10.54 19.61 2.70
N LEU A 406 9.83 18.88 3.57
CA LEU A 406 10.34 18.28 4.79
C LEU A 406 10.49 16.78 4.59
N GLY A 407 11.61 16.21 5.01
CA GLY A 407 11.84 14.77 4.90
C GLY A 407 12.85 14.25 5.91
N MET A 408 13.18 12.97 5.78
CA MET A 408 14.08 12.27 6.70
C MET A 408 15.54 12.69 6.55
N PRO A 409 16.30 12.78 7.66
CA PRO A 409 17.76 12.82 7.59
C PRO A 409 18.34 11.46 7.17
N VAL A 410 19.64 11.47 6.92
CA VAL A 410 20.45 10.27 6.62
C VAL A 410 20.40 9.33 7.84
N PRO A 411 20.19 8.00 7.67
CA PRO A 411 20.50 7.16 6.51
C PRO A 411 19.49 7.13 5.35
N SER A 412 18.34 7.82 5.44
CA SER A 412 17.54 8.06 4.24
C SER A 412 18.24 9.06 3.32
N THR A 413 18.34 8.72 2.04
CA THR A 413 18.89 9.62 1.00
C THR A 413 17.81 10.42 0.27
N GLY A 414 16.54 10.22 0.64
CA GLY A 414 15.37 10.69 -0.10
C GLY A 414 15.34 12.20 -0.34
N ILE A 415 15.17 12.97 0.73
CA ILE A 415 15.05 14.43 0.64
C ILE A 415 16.28 15.12 0.06
N LEU A 416 17.49 14.59 0.30
CA LEU A 416 18.73 15.09 -0.29
C LEU A 416 18.74 14.87 -1.82
N GLY A 417 18.38 13.67 -2.26
CA GLY A 417 18.28 13.35 -3.68
C GLY A 417 17.21 14.17 -4.40
N ILE A 418 16.06 14.34 -3.76
CA ILE A 418 14.95 15.16 -4.28
C ILE A 418 15.38 16.63 -4.38
N SER A 419 16.00 17.18 -3.33
CA SER A 419 16.54 18.53 -3.35
C SER A 419 17.52 18.75 -4.50
N MET A 420 18.48 17.83 -4.69
CA MET A 420 19.49 17.94 -5.74
C MET A 420 18.85 17.96 -7.13
N VAL A 421 17.93 17.02 -7.41
CA VAL A 421 17.26 16.94 -8.73
C VAL A 421 16.38 18.16 -8.98
N LEU A 422 15.57 18.58 -7.99
CA LEU A 422 14.71 19.74 -8.14
C LEU A 422 15.51 21.03 -8.33
N ASN A 423 16.63 21.21 -7.61
CA ASN A 423 17.49 22.37 -7.81
C ASN A 423 18.12 22.38 -9.22
N ILE A 424 18.59 21.23 -9.73
CA ILE A 424 19.13 21.11 -11.10
C ILE A 424 18.07 21.53 -12.11
N LEU A 425 16.83 21.04 -11.96
CA LEU A 425 15.75 21.36 -12.88
C LEU A 425 15.31 22.83 -12.76
N SER A 426 15.31 23.40 -11.56
CA SER A 426 14.91 24.79 -11.32
C SER A 426 15.85 25.80 -11.99
N ASP A 427 17.12 25.43 -12.17
CA ASP A 427 18.16 26.27 -12.77
C ASP A 427 18.05 26.40 -14.31
N TYR A 428 17.12 25.67 -14.96
CA TYR A 428 16.80 25.89 -16.37
C TYR A 428 15.88 27.10 -16.63
N GLY A 429 15.30 27.68 -15.57
CA GLY A 429 14.56 28.94 -15.63
C GLY A 429 13.21 28.91 -14.92
N PRO A 430 12.66 30.08 -14.58
CA PRO A 430 11.54 30.21 -13.63
C PRO A 430 10.19 29.72 -14.16
N LYS A 431 10.02 29.62 -15.49
CA LYS A 431 8.73 29.23 -16.09
C LYS A 431 8.45 27.73 -15.97
N LEU A 432 9.48 26.89 -15.88
CA LEU A 432 9.40 25.41 -15.75
C LEU A 432 8.51 24.67 -16.79
N GLU A 433 8.00 25.35 -17.82
CA GLU A 433 7.14 24.79 -18.87
C GLU A 433 7.80 23.61 -19.61
N PHE A 434 9.14 23.61 -19.68
CA PHE A 434 9.93 22.54 -20.31
C PHE A 434 9.73 21.18 -19.64
N ILE A 435 9.31 21.11 -18.36
CA ILE A 435 9.11 19.85 -17.63
C ILE A 435 8.05 18.98 -18.29
N LYS A 436 7.08 19.58 -18.99
CA LYS A 436 6.04 18.87 -19.75
C LYS A 436 6.52 18.31 -21.09
N THR A 437 7.72 18.70 -21.51
CA THR A 437 8.25 18.37 -22.83
C THR A 437 9.12 17.12 -22.79
N PRO A 438 9.32 16.44 -23.92
CA PRO A 438 10.30 15.35 -24.04
C PRO A 438 11.74 15.77 -23.65
N LEU A 439 12.09 17.05 -23.83
CA LEU A 439 13.36 17.59 -23.35
C LEU A 439 13.41 17.66 -21.81
N GLY A 440 12.30 18.00 -21.16
CA GLY A 440 12.17 17.94 -19.71
C GLY A 440 12.34 16.54 -19.16
N LEU A 441 11.72 15.53 -19.80
CA LEU A 441 11.90 14.13 -19.45
C LEU A 441 13.37 13.70 -19.56
N HIS A 442 14.04 14.09 -20.64
CA HIS A 442 15.47 13.85 -20.81
C HIS A 442 16.32 14.48 -19.69
N ARG A 443 16.12 15.76 -19.40
CA ARG A 443 16.85 16.48 -18.34
C ARG A 443 16.58 15.89 -16.95
N LEU A 444 15.35 15.43 -16.68
CA LEU A 444 15.01 14.71 -15.45
C LEU A 444 15.83 13.43 -15.33
N ILE A 445 15.90 12.62 -16.39
CA ILE A 445 16.71 11.39 -16.41
C ILE A 445 18.18 11.70 -16.13
N GLU A 446 18.75 12.70 -16.80
CA GLU A 446 20.15 13.08 -16.59
C GLU A 446 20.42 13.60 -15.17
N ALA A 447 19.50 14.38 -14.59
CA ALA A 447 19.59 14.83 -13.20
C ALA A 447 19.50 13.64 -12.22
N LEU A 448 18.61 12.67 -12.45
CA LEU A 448 18.50 11.45 -11.65
C LEU A 448 19.81 10.66 -11.66
N LYS A 449 20.51 10.57 -12.79
CA LYS A 449 21.80 9.87 -12.90
C LYS A 449 22.89 10.50 -12.05
N HIS A 450 23.02 11.82 -12.09
CA HIS A 450 23.95 12.54 -11.23
C HIS A 450 23.63 12.35 -9.74
N MET A 451 22.34 12.38 -9.38
CA MET A 451 21.90 12.17 -8.01
C MET A 451 22.18 10.74 -7.51
N LEU A 452 21.81 9.72 -8.30
CA LEU A 452 22.02 8.31 -7.97
C LEU A 452 23.50 7.98 -7.81
N ALA A 453 24.37 8.59 -8.61
CA ALA A 453 25.81 8.44 -8.45
C ALA A 453 26.32 9.15 -7.18
N TYR A 454 25.89 10.39 -6.94
CA TYR A 454 26.38 11.21 -5.83
C TYR A 454 25.90 10.72 -4.45
N ARG A 455 24.66 10.21 -4.34
CA ARG A 455 24.07 9.79 -3.05
C ARG A 455 24.86 8.66 -2.37
N MET A 456 25.62 7.87 -3.14
CA MET A 456 26.40 6.77 -2.58
C MET A 456 27.63 7.22 -1.77
N ASN A 457 27.93 8.52 -1.70
CA ASN A 457 28.91 9.05 -0.73
C ASN A 457 28.32 9.26 0.67
N LEU A 458 27.01 9.10 0.83
CA LEU A 458 26.36 9.16 2.14
C LEU A 458 26.56 7.83 2.90
N GLY A 459 26.23 7.84 4.18
CA GLY A 459 26.31 6.70 5.09
C GLY A 459 25.78 7.12 6.47
N ASP A 460 25.75 6.22 7.44
CA ASP A 460 25.29 6.55 8.79
C ASP A 460 26.13 7.70 9.40
N PRO A 461 25.54 8.87 9.70
CA PRO A 461 26.29 10.03 10.21
C PRO A 461 26.93 9.81 11.58
N TYR A 462 26.53 8.78 12.33
CA TYR A 462 27.18 8.43 13.60
C TYR A 462 28.51 7.68 13.40
N PHE A 463 28.81 7.25 12.17
CA PHE A 463 29.98 6.45 11.84
C PHE A 463 30.88 7.09 10.77
N VAL A 464 30.32 7.93 9.90
CA VAL A 464 31.07 8.56 8.80
C VAL A 464 30.71 10.03 8.65
N ASP A 465 31.71 10.88 8.35
CA ASP A 465 31.47 12.30 8.04
C ASP A 465 30.91 12.45 6.63
N ILE A 466 29.63 12.81 6.57
CA ILE A 466 28.87 13.00 5.34
C ILE A 466 28.52 14.47 5.07
N LYS A 467 28.91 15.40 5.97
CA LYS A 467 28.37 16.76 5.99
C LYS A 467 28.57 17.48 4.66
N LYS A 468 29.76 17.36 4.08
CA LYS A 468 30.09 17.92 2.76
C LYS A 468 29.12 17.45 1.67
N TYR A 469 28.78 16.17 1.65
CA TYR A 469 27.91 15.59 0.63
C TYR A 469 26.45 16.01 0.84
N GLN A 470 25.98 16.05 2.09
CA GLN A 470 24.66 16.57 2.43
C GLN A 470 24.52 18.05 2.01
N ASP A 471 25.48 18.89 2.41
CA ASP A 471 25.50 20.32 2.09
C ASP A 471 25.49 20.54 0.57
N ASN A 472 26.25 19.76 -0.19
CA ASN A 472 26.27 19.84 -1.65
C ASN A 472 24.91 19.46 -2.27
N MET A 473 24.26 18.38 -1.83
CA MET A 473 22.96 17.95 -2.37
C MET A 473 21.83 18.94 -2.06
N LEU A 474 21.97 19.74 -1.00
CA LEU A 474 21.02 20.80 -0.64
C LEU A 474 21.34 22.14 -1.31
N CYS A 475 22.54 22.32 -1.90
CA CYS A 475 23.02 23.61 -2.36
C CYS A 475 22.63 23.92 -3.81
N PRO A 476 21.89 25.03 -4.08
CA PRO A 476 21.54 25.43 -5.45
C PRO A 476 22.75 25.69 -6.36
N SER A 477 23.83 26.27 -5.83
CA SER A 477 25.04 26.53 -6.63
C SER A 477 25.78 25.26 -7.03
N PHE A 478 25.68 24.18 -6.24
CA PHE A 478 26.21 22.87 -6.61
C PHE A 478 25.35 22.23 -7.71
N ALA A 479 24.03 22.36 -7.62
CA ALA A 479 23.11 21.91 -8.65
C ALA A 479 23.34 22.61 -10.00
N ALA A 480 23.60 23.93 -10.01
CA ALA A 480 23.92 24.68 -11.23
C ALA A 480 25.17 24.13 -11.94
N LYS A 481 26.23 23.79 -11.19
CA LYS A 481 27.45 23.14 -11.73
C LYS A 481 27.18 21.77 -12.35
N ILE A 482 26.16 21.06 -11.89
CA ILE A 482 25.76 19.77 -12.47
C ILE A 482 24.92 20.00 -13.72
N ARG A 483 23.99 20.96 -13.69
CA ARG A 483 23.20 21.34 -14.86
C ARG A 483 24.09 21.68 -16.06
N GLU A 484 25.21 22.37 -15.85
CA GLU A 484 26.22 22.65 -16.90
C GLU A 484 26.82 21.41 -17.58
N LYS A 485 26.76 20.23 -16.93
CA LYS A 485 27.23 18.96 -17.50
C LYS A 485 26.17 18.23 -18.31
N ILE A 486 24.89 18.57 -18.12
CA ILE A 486 23.77 17.92 -18.81
C ILE A 486 23.69 18.45 -20.24
N LYS A 487 23.80 17.56 -21.22
CA LYS A 487 23.69 17.87 -22.65
C LYS A 487 22.27 17.62 -23.11
N ASP A 488 21.63 18.59 -23.75
CA ASP A 488 20.22 18.47 -24.16
C ASP A 488 19.97 17.43 -25.27
N ASP A 489 20.99 17.03 -26.02
CA ASP A 489 20.88 16.19 -27.21
C ASP A 489 21.37 14.75 -27.00
N THR A 490 22.05 14.44 -25.90
CA THR A 490 22.64 13.12 -25.66
C THR A 490 22.80 12.80 -24.18
N THR A 491 22.62 11.52 -23.83
CA THR A 491 23.13 10.98 -22.55
C THR A 491 24.66 10.88 -22.56
N LEU A 492 25.28 10.92 -21.37
CA LEU A 492 26.70 10.66 -21.19
C LEU A 492 26.99 9.17 -20.93
N PRO A 493 28.21 8.68 -21.24
CA PRO A 493 28.74 7.42 -20.73
C PRO A 493 28.74 7.36 -19.20
N THR A 494 28.67 6.16 -18.63
CA THR A 494 28.64 5.97 -17.16
C THR A 494 29.78 6.69 -16.45
N ASN A 495 31.01 6.60 -16.97
CA ASN A 495 32.24 7.16 -16.39
C ASN A 495 32.27 8.70 -16.25
N ASP A 496 31.31 9.41 -16.85
CA ASP A 496 31.26 10.88 -16.80
C ASP A 496 30.34 11.44 -15.70
N TYR A 497 29.59 10.58 -15.00
CA TYR A 497 28.79 10.98 -13.83
C TYR A 497 29.64 11.09 -12.56
N LEU A 498 29.09 11.79 -11.55
CA LEU A 498 29.73 12.01 -10.24
C LEU A 498 30.03 10.68 -9.53
N PRO A 499 30.87 10.67 -8.46
CA PRO A 499 31.76 9.55 -8.20
C PRO A 499 30.99 8.23 -8.08
N GLN A 500 31.56 7.20 -8.69
CA GLN A 500 30.81 6.03 -9.12
C GLN A 500 31.08 4.89 -8.17
N TRP A 501 30.19 4.77 -7.20
CA TRP A 501 30.10 3.61 -6.33
C TRP A 501 29.01 2.68 -6.84
N GLU A 502 29.11 1.40 -6.47
CA GLU A 502 28.04 0.45 -6.73
C GLU A 502 26.73 0.97 -6.14
N GLN A 503 25.64 0.81 -6.90
CA GLN A 503 24.35 1.34 -6.52
C GLN A 503 23.73 0.49 -5.41
N LEU A 504 23.05 1.15 -4.48
CA LEU A 504 22.19 0.48 -3.51
C LEU A 504 21.09 -0.31 -4.24
N ASP A 505 20.91 -1.58 -3.90
CA ASP A 505 19.86 -2.46 -4.46
C ASP A 505 18.81 -2.77 -3.38
N ASP A 506 18.14 -1.73 -2.89
CA ASP A 506 17.08 -1.85 -1.88
C ASP A 506 15.72 -2.16 -2.52
N HIS A 507 14.88 -2.92 -1.81
CA HIS A 507 13.59 -3.43 -2.30
C HIS A 507 12.48 -3.35 -1.22
N GLY A 508 11.34 -3.97 -1.57
CA GLY A 508 10.15 -4.28 -0.75
C GLY A 508 9.84 -3.32 0.39
N THR A 509 8.77 -2.57 0.21
CA THR A 509 8.41 -1.49 1.12
C THR A 509 6.90 -1.37 1.16
N THR A 510 6.37 -0.76 2.21
CA THR A 510 5.04 -0.17 2.20
C THR A 510 5.10 1.30 2.56
N HIS A 511 4.14 2.07 2.08
CA HIS A 511 4.03 3.49 2.39
C HIS A 511 2.58 3.86 2.69
N PHE A 512 2.42 4.88 3.54
CA PHE A 512 1.14 5.55 3.74
C PHE A 512 1.32 7.02 4.16
N SER A 513 0.30 7.81 3.83
CA SER A 513 0.19 9.24 4.12
C SER A 513 -1.13 9.53 4.82
N ILE A 514 -1.09 10.23 5.95
CA ILE A 514 -2.25 10.48 6.83
C ILE A 514 -2.29 11.96 7.20
N VAL A 515 -3.49 12.53 7.16
CA VAL A 515 -3.77 13.87 7.70
C VAL A 515 -5.04 13.79 8.55
N ASP A 516 -5.00 14.30 9.79
CA ASP A 516 -6.16 14.34 10.68
C ASP A 516 -6.94 15.67 10.61
N LYS A 517 -8.06 15.78 11.35
CA LYS A 517 -8.91 16.98 11.40
C LYS A 517 -8.20 18.23 11.89
N HIS A 518 -7.13 18.07 12.66
CA HIS A 518 -6.34 19.17 13.20
C HIS A 518 -5.19 19.54 12.25
N ARG A 519 -5.02 18.83 11.12
CA ARG A 519 -3.89 18.98 10.19
C ARG A 519 -2.57 18.49 10.77
N ASN A 520 -2.60 17.59 11.74
CA ASN A 520 -1.42 16.81 12.02
C ASN A 520 -1.21 15.81 10.88
N VAL A 521 0.05 15.60 10.55
CA VAL A 521 0.44 14.82 9.38
C VAL A 521 1.37 13.70 9.80
N VAL A 522 1.18 12.53 9.20
CA VAL A 522 2.17 11.46 9.19
C VAL A 522 2.44 11.03 7.76
N SER A 523 3.72 11.00 7.38
CA SER A 523 4.20 10.27 6.21
C SER A 523 5.15 9.18 6.69
N MET A 524 4.85 7.92 6.38
CA MET A 524 5.63 6.80 6.90
C MET A 524 5.90 5.75 5.84
N THR A 525 7.16 5.32 5.78
CA THR A 525 7.62 4.25 4.90
C THR A 525 8.25 3.15 5.76
N ALA A 526 7.73 1.93 5.66
CA ALA A 526 8.15 0.76 6.44
C ALA A 526 8.58 -0.40 5.55
N THR A 527 9.46 -1.27 6.02
CA THR A 527 10.11 -2.27 5.19
C THR A 527 10.65 -3.46 5.99
N ILE A 528 10.71 -4.63 5.34
CA ILE A 528 11.56 -5.77 5.72
C ILE A 528 12.65 -6.04 4.66
N ASN A 529 12.88 -5.04 3.81
CA ASN A 529 13.66 -5.05 2.58
C ASN A 529 13.08 -5.97 1.49
N HIS A 530 13.70 -7.09 1.12
CA HIS A 530 13.24 -7.91 -0.02
C HIS A 530 11.84 -8.52 0.20
N TYR A 531 11.25 -9.10 -0.86
CA TYR A 531 10.01 -9.86 -0.71
C TYR A 531 10.20 -11.02 0.27
N PHE A 532 9.48 -10.96 1.40
CA PHE A 532 9.63 -11.85 2.56
C PHE A 532 11.01 -11.76 3.26
N GLY A 533 11.71 -10.63 3.10
CA GLY A 533 12.97 -10.31 3.76
C GLY A 533 14.05 -11.37 3.53
N ALA A 534 14.53 -11.94 4.63
CA ALA A 534 15.54 -13.00 4.64
C ALA A 534 15.04 -14.34 4.09
N GLY A 535 13.74 -14.48 3.84
CA GLY A 535 13.11 -15.76 3.49
C GLY A 535 12.96 -16.70 4.67
N VAL A 536 12.88 -16.15 5.89
CA VAL A 536 12.77 -16.89 7.14
C VAL A 536 11.66 -16.27 7.99
N LEU A 537 10.78 -17.10 8.53
CA LEU A 537 9.79 -16.71 9.53
C LEU A 537 10.07 -17.43 10.85
N SER A 538 10.09 -16.67 11.96
CA SER A 538 10.29 -17.21 13.31
C SER A 538 9.08 -18.07 13.71
N PRO A 539 9.22 -19.40 13.88
CA PRO A 539 8.11 -20.28 14.24
C PRO A 539 7.51 -19.98 15.62
N SER A 540 8.29 -19.42 16.54
CA SER A 540 7.83 -19.08 17.90
C SER A 540 7.11 -17.74 18.00
N THR A 541 7.16 -16.89 16.97
CA THR A 541 6.55 -15.54 17.01
C THR A 541 5.70 -15.20 15.79
N GLY A 542 5.84 -15.90 14.67
CA GLY A 542 5.18 -15.54 13.43
C GLY A 542 5.81 -14.34 12.70
N ILE A 543 6.91 -13.79 13.21
CA ILE A 543 7.61 -12.63 12.65
C ILE A 543 8.49 -13.07 11.47
N ILE A 544 8.35 -12.37 10.34
CA ILE A 544 9.27 -12.51 9.20
C ILE A 544 10.52 -11.69 9.46
N LEU A 545 11.69 -12.29 9.23
CA LEU A 545 12.97 -11.64 9.41
C LEU A 545 13.26 -10.73 8.21
N ASN A 546 13.63 -9.47 8.46
CA ASN A 546 14.16 -8.59 7.42
C ASN A 546 15.50 -9.14 6.87
N ASN A 547 15.89 -8.70 5.67
CA ASN A 547 17.25 -8.85 5.15
C ASN A 547 17.97 -7.49 5.04
N GLN A 548 17.83 -6.65 6.06
CA GLN A 548 18.21 -5.25 5.97
C GLN A 548 19.72 -5.03 5.86
N MET A 549 20.55 -6.01 6.23
CA MET A 549 22.00 -5.98 6.01
C MET A 549 22.36 -5.89 4.53
N ASP A 550 21.42 -6.21 3.62
CA ASP A 550 21.61 -6.07 2.18
C ASP A 550 21.76 -4.63 1.71
N ASP A 551 21.35 -3.65 2.52
CA ASP A 551 21.49 -2.27 2.12
C ASP A 551 22.87 -1.68 2.46
N PHE A 552 23.76 -2.45 3.11
CA PHE A 552 25.16 -2.08 3.24
C PHE A 552 25.97 -2.36 1.97
N SER A 553 27.11 -1.71 1.83
CA SER A 553 28.17 -2.11 0.91
C SER A 553 29.04 -3.19 1.55
N ALA A 554 29.52 -4.14 0.75
CA ALA A 554 30.46 -5.18 1.17
C ALA A 554 31.70 -5.15 0.26
N PRO A 555 32.94 -5.10 0.80
CA PRO A 555 34.15 -4.93 -0.02
C PRO A 555 34.37 -6.03 -1.07
N ASN A 556 33.84 -7.23 -0.83
CA ASN A 556 33.96 -8.39 -1.69
C ASN A 556 32.86 -8.48 -2.77
N ASP A 557 31.87 -7.58 -2.77
CA ASP A 557 30.81 -7.54 -3.80
C ASP A 557 31.31 -6.87 -5.09
N LYS A 558 32.22 -7.56 -5.78
CA LYS A 558 32.96 -7.02 -6.93
C LYS A 558 32.38 -7.41 -8.28
N PHE A 559 31.47 -8.38 -8.32
CA PHE A 559 30.97 -8.97 -9.56
C PHE A 559 29.44 -9.09 -9.55
N ASP A 560 28.82 -8.91 -10.71
CA ASP A 560 27.40 -9.18 -10.92
C ASP A 560 27.13 -10.67 -11.11
N LYS A 561 25.84 -11.03 -11.30
CA LYS A 561 25.41 -12.43 -11.45
C LYS A 561 25.96 -13.07 -12.72
N GLU A 562 26.29 -12.25 -13.71
CA GLU A 562 26.89 -12.61 -15.00
C GLU A 562 28.43 -12.64 -14.95
N GLY A 563 29.03 -12.38 -13.79
CA GLY A 563 30.48 -12.39 -13.57
C GLY A 563 31.22 -11.16 -14.06
N LYS A 564 30.52 -10.08 -14.44
CA LYS A 564 31.13 -8.81 -14.85
C LYS A 564 31.46 -7.98 -13.63
N ARG A 565 32.55 -7.21 -13.73
CA ARG A 565 33.02 -6.35 -12.64
C ARG A 565 32.05 -5.19 -12.40
N LYS A 566 31.59 -5.07 -11.16
CA LYS A 566 30.78 -3.97 -10.63
C LYS A 566 31.62 -2.71 -10.39
N PHE A 567 30.96 -1.59 -10.12
CA PHE A 567 31.65 -0.45 -9.54
C PHE A 567 32.15 -0.79 -8.13
N PRO A 568 33.16 -0.07 -7.61
CA PRO A 568 33.61 -0.30 -6.25
C PRO A 568 32.45 -0.07 -5.26
N PRO A 569 32.28 -0.96 -4.26
CA PRO A 569 31.34 -0.74 -3.17
C PRO A 569 31.63 0.57 -2.42
N ALA A 570 30.59 1.23 -1.90
CA ALA A 570 30.71 2.54 -1.25
C ALA A 570 31.30 2.41 0.17
N PRO A 571 32.49 2.99 0.46
CA PRO A 571 33.11 2.83 1.77
C PRO A 571 32.33 3.48 2.92
N SER A 572 31.64 4.58 2.66
CA SER A 572 30.78 5.28 3.63
C SER A 572 29.68 4.39 4.18
N ASN A 573 29.24 3.40 3.40
CA ASN A 573 28.16 2.47 3.72
C ASN A 573 28.67 1.05 3.95
N TYR A 574 29.94 0.84 4.34
CA TYR A 574 30.39 -0.48 4.79
C TYR A 574 29.72 -0.91 6.10
N ILE A 575 29.58 -2.24 6.25
CA ILE A 575 29.00 -2.90 7.43
C ILE A 575 29.87 -2.65 8.67
N GLU A 576 29.23 -2.25 9.75
CA GLU A 576 29.84 -2.09 11.07
C GLU A 576 28.76 -2.34 12.15
N GLY A 577 29.12 -2.97 13.27
CA GLY A 577 28.16 -3.29 14.32
C GLY A 577 27.44 -2.03 14.85
N ASN A 578 26.12 -2.13 15.06
CA ASN A 578 25.20 -1.05 15.46
C ASN A 578 24.95 0.05 14.41
N LYS A 579 25.64 0.03 13.26
CA LYS A 579 25.43 1.00 12.18
C LYS A 579 24.09 0.77 11.49
N ARG A 580 23.48 1.82 10.92
CA ARG A 580 22.28 1.70 10.07
C ARG A 580 22.65 1.78 8.59
N PRO A 581 22.11 0.89 7.73
CA PRO A 581 22.37 0.95 6.31
C PRO A 581 21.61 2.09 5.64
N LEU A 582 22.16 2.59 4.53
CA LEU A 582 21.50 3.57 3.65
C LEU A 582 20.11 3.12 3.19
N SER A 583 19.31 4.08 2.72
CA SER A 583 17.97 3.80 2.21
C SER A 583 17.53 4.80 1.13
N SER A 584 16.64 4.34 0.24
CA SER A 584 15.90 5.16 -0.72
C SER A 584 14.52 5.60 -0.22
N MET A 585 14.06 5.15 0.96
CA MET A 585 12.75 5.51 1.54
C MET A 585 12.60 7.02 1.72
N SER A 586 11.52 7.60 1.20
CA SER A 586 11.34 9.06 1.09
C SER A 586 9.95 9.52 1.54
N PRO A 587 9.60 9.43 2.83
CA PRO A 587 8.38 10.05 3.36
C PRO A 587 8.55 11.58 3.42
N LEU A 588 7.61 12.34 2.84
CA LEU A 588 7.69 13.78 2.71
C LEU A 588 6.42 14.51 3.15
N ILE A 589 6.63 15.72 3.65
CA ILE A 589 5.60 16.73 3.85
C ILE A 589 5.96 17.96 3.02
N ILE A 590 4.98 18.51 2.31
CA ILE A 590 5.18 19.61 1.35
C ILE A 590 4.33 20.79 1.82
N LEU A 591 5.01 21.91 2.06
CA LEU A 591 4.42 23.16 2.48
C LEU A 591 4.58 24.22 1.39
N LYS A 592 3.66 25.17 1.36
CA LYS A 592 3.77 26.43 0.62
C LYS A 592 3.31 27.55 1.53
N GLU A 593 4.15 28.57 1.69
CA GLU A 593 3.88 29.70 2.62
C GLU A 593 3.53 29.17 4.03
N ASP A 594 4.32 28.20 4.51
CA ASP A 594 4.14 27.49 5.79
C ASP A 594 2.80 26.74 5.96
N GLN A 595 1.98 26.66 4.92
CA GLN A 595 0.74 25.90 4.91
C GLN A 595 0.93 24.52 4.26
N LEU A 596 0.28 23.51 4.83
CA LEU A 596 0.24 22.17 4.24
C LEU A 596 -0.40 22.22 2.85
N VAL A 597 0.30 21.69 1.85
CA VAL A 597 -0.22 21.51 0.49
C VAL A 597 -0.11 20.07 0.00
N GLY A 598 0.78 19.25 0.57
CA GLY A 598 0.86 17.84 0.23
C GLY A 598 1.61 16.96 1.22
N VAL A 599 1.30 15.66 1.16
CA VAL A 599 1.97 14.58 1.90
C VAL A 599 2.21 13.45 0.92
N LEU A 600 3.47 13.11 0.69
CA LEU A 600 3.86 12.22 -0.40
C LEU A 600 4.98 11.29 0.03
N GLY A 601 4.89 10.05 -0.39
CA GLY A 601 5.99 9.12 -0.40
C GLY A 601 5.62 7.91 -1.22
N ALA A 602 6.52 6.93 -1.26
CA ALA A 602 6.29 5.72 -2.04
C ALA A 602 6.93 4.50 -1.39
N SER A 603 6.44 3.33 -1.80
CA SER A 603 7.13 2.05 -1.65
C SER A 603 7.81 1.62 -2.95
N GLY A 604 8.82 0.73 -2.88
CA GLY A 604 9.49 0.18 -4.07
C GLY A 604 11.00 0.36 -4.14
N GLY A 605 11.68 0.43 -2.99
CA GLY A 605 13.15 0.47 -2.91
C GLY A 605 13.77 1.62 -3.69
N ILE A 606 14.80 1.34 -4.51
CA ILE A 606 15.53 2.35 -5.29
C ILE A 606 14.63 3.26 -6.15
N ASN A 607 13.48 2.73 -6.58
CA ASN A 607 12.53 3.43 -7.44
C ASN A 607 11.71 4.51 -6.70
N ILE A 608 11.79 4.57 -5.35
CA ILE A 608 11.03 5.53 -4.53
C ILE A 608 11.40 6.98 -4.89
N ILE A 609 12.69 7.31 -4.90
CA ILE A 609 13.15 8.70 -5.13
C ILE A 609 12.70 9.22 -6.52
N PRO A 610 12.96 8.51 -7.64
CA PRO A 610 12.47 8.94 -8.95
C PRO A 610 10.95 9.08 -9.02
N ALA A 611 10.18 8.18 -8.41
CA ALA A 611 8.72 8.25 -8.47
C ALA A 611 8.16 9.44 -7.70
N VAL A 612 8.68 9.69 -6.49
CA VAL A 612 8.25 10.84 -5.67
C VAL A 612 8.55 12.16 -6.38
N ILE A 613 9.72 12.29 -7.02
CA ILE A 613 10.06 13.48 -7.84
C ILE A 613 9.05 13.66 -8.96
N GLN A 614 8.75 12.60 -9.71
CA GLN A 614 7.82 12.68 -10.85
C GLN A 614 6.41 13.06 -10.40
N VAL A 615 5.88 12.48 -9.33
CA VAL A 615 4.55 12.85 -8.79
C VAL A 615 4.52 14.29 -8.30
N LEU A 616 5.59 14.75 -7.62
CA LEU A 616 5.72 16.13 -7.17
C LEU A 616 5.70 17.10 -8.37
N LEU A 617 6.51 16.83 -9.40
CA LEU A 617 6.55 17.65 -10.62
C LEU A 617 5.20 17.64 -11.35
N ASN A 618 4.56 16.47 -11.46
CA ASN A 618 3.28 16.31 -12.14
C ASN A 618 2.17 17.13 -11.46
N HIS A 619 2.07 17.06 -10.14
CA HIS A 619 1.03 17.79 -9.42
C HIS A 619 1.36 19.28 -9.29
N PHE A 620 2.50 19.61 -8.67
CA PHE A 620 2.78 20.98 -8.23
C PHE A 620 3.30 21.89 -9.35
N ILE A 621 3.96 21.33 -10.36
CA ILE A 621 4.49 22.11 -11.49
C ILE A 621 3.61 21.96 -12.73
N ASN A 622 3.23 20.73 -13.09
CA ASN A 622 2.41 20.48 -14.26
C ASN A 622 0.93 20.74 -14.04
N LYS A 623 0.49 20.94 -12.78
CA LYS A 623 -0.89 21.24 -12.37
C LYS A 623 -1.87 20.11 -12.69
N MET A 624 -1.40 18.86 -12.71
CA MET A 624 -2.26 17.69 -12.84
C MET A 624 -3.07 17.50 -11.56
N ASP A 625 -4.29 16.96 -11.65
CA ASP A 625 -5.00 16.52 -10.46
C ASP A 625 -4.22 15.40 -9.74
N PRO A 626 -4.44 15.18 -8.43
CA PRO A 626 -3.61 14.29 -7.62
C PRO A 626 -3.54 12.86 -8.17
N LEU A 627 -4.66 12.32 -8.65
CA LEU A 627 -4.71 10.95 -9.15
C LEU A 627 -3.97 10.84 -10.49
N SER A 628 -4.23 11.75 -11.42
CA SER A 628 -3.52 11.76 -12.71
C SER A 628 -2.01 11.92 -12.51
N ALA A 629 -1.58 12.73 -11.53
CA ALA A 629 -0.17 12.89 -11.21
C ALA A 629 0.50 11.58 -10.76
N VAL A 630 -0.21 10.76 -9.98
CA VAL A 630 0.23 9.42 -9.54
C VAL A 630 0.18 8.39 -10.67
N LYS A 631 -0.84 8.46 -11.54
CA LYS A 631 -1.05 7.52 -12.65
C LYS A 631 -0.14 7.77 -13.85
N GLN A 632 0.41 8.97 -13.99
CA GLN A 632 1.32 9.29 -15.08
C GLN A 632 2.42 8.22 -15.22
N PRO A 633 2.70 7.71 -16.43
CA PRO A 633 3.79 6.75 -16.64
C PRO A 633 5.13 7.31 -16.17
N ARG A 634 5.86 6.53 -15.38
CA ARG A 634 7.13 6.94 -14.80
C ARG A 634 8.33 6.31 -15.51
N VAL A 635 9.45 6.99 -15.40
CA VAL A 635 10.77 6.47 -15.74
C VAL A 635 11.63 6.32 -14.48
N TYR A 636 12.52 5.35 -14.50
CA TYR A 636 13.54 5.10 -13.50
C TYR A 636 14.89 4.95 -14.20
N HIS A 637 15.97 4.92 -13.44
CA HIS A 637 17.30 4.77 -14.02
C HIS A 637 18.19 3.88 -13.15
N LYS A 638 19.04 3.08 -13.79
CA LYS A 638 20.20 2.45 -13.17
C LYS A 638 21.44 3.10 -13.74
N VAL A 639 22.32 3.67 -12.92
CA VAL A 639 23.58 4.24 -13.44
C VAL A 639 24.44 3.13 -14.08
N VAL A 640 24.28 1.90 -13.58
CA VAL A 640 24.96 0.69 -14.01
C VAL A 640 23.97 -0.50 -14.00
N PRO A 641 23.72 -1.18 -15.13
CA PRO A 641 24.02 -0.68 -16.48
C PRO A 641 23.31 0.65 -16.72
N ASN A 642 23.89 1.54 -17.53
CA ASN A 642 23.34 2.85 -17.86
C ASN A 642 22.07 2.70 -18.71
N GLU A 643 20.95 2.58 -18.02
CA GLU A 643 19.68 2.17 -18.59
C GLU A 643 18.52 2.93 -17.93
N VAL A 644 17.63 3.44 -18.79
CA VAL A 644 16.34 3.98 -18.40
C VAL A 644 15.34 2.83 -18.37
N LEU A 645 14.73 2.62 -17.22
CA LEU A 645 13.55 1.77 -17.11
C LEU A 645 12.32 2.65 -17.31
N TYR A 646 11.38 2.24 -18.17
CA TYR A 646 10.12 2.97 -18.35
C TYR A 646 8.93 2.06 -18.14
N GLU A 647 7.87 2.60 -17.55
CA GLU A 647 6.68 1.83 -17.26
C GLU A 647 5.94 1.42 -18.54
N ASN A 648 5.62 0.13 -18.58
CA ASN A 648 4.70 -0.51 -19.51
C ASN A 648 3.95 -1.56 -18.68
N TRP A 649 2.89 -1.12 -17.99
CA TRP A 649 2.30 -1.87 -16.88
C TRP A 649 0.77 -1.86 -16.95
N THR A 650 0.17 -3.04 -17.12
CA THR A 650 -1.24 -3.27 -16.82
C THR A 650 -1.43 -3.47 -15.32
N VAL A 651 -2.08 -2.52 -14.66
CA VAL A 651 -2.26 -2.51 -13.21
C VAL A 651 -3.35 -3.46 -12.74
N VAL A 652 -3.51 -3.62 -11.42
CA VAL A 652 -4.50 -4.55 -10.81
C VAL A 652 -5.93 -4.28 -11.29
N THR A 653 -6.23 -3.03 -11.64
CA THR A 653 -7.52 -2.55 -12.13
C THR A 653 -7.77 -2.91 -13.61
N GLY A 654 -6.75 -3.46 -14.26
CA GLY A 654 -6.68 -3.69 -15.70
C GLY A 654 -6.22 -2.46 -16.48
N GLU A 655 -6.16 -1.25 -15.92
CA GLU A 655 -5.72 -0.09 -16.69
C GLU A 655 -4.27 -0.26 -17.17
N HIS A 656 -4.00 0.13 -18.42
CA HIS A 656 -2.68 0.05 -18.99
C HIS A 656 -1.97 1.41 -18.90
N ILE A 657 -0.92 1.47 -18.09
CA ILE A 657 -0.07 2.64 -17.91
C ILE A 657 1.23 2.43 -18.69
N GLN A 658 1.44 3.23 -19.73
CA GLN A 658 2.61 3.10 -20.60
C GLN A 658 3.18 4.45 -21.01
N LEU A 659 4.51 4.57 -21.03
CA LEU A 659 5.18 5.73 -21.60
C LEU A 659 4.82 5.87 -23.10
N SER A 660 4.42 7.08 -23.53
CA SER A 660 4.03 7.35 -24.92
C SER A 660 5.14 7.04 -25.93
N GLN A 661 4.78 6.58 -27.13
CA GLN A 661 5.74 6.27 -28.20
C GLN A 661 6.58 7.48 -28.64
N ASP A 662 6.04 8.70 -28.55
CA ASP A 662 6.80 9.93 -28.85
C ASP A 662 7.95 10.13 -27.87
N ASN A 663 7.69 10.02 -26.57
CA ASN A 663 8.72 10.07 -25.53
C ASN A 663 9.77 8.96 -25.71
N ILE A 664 9.35 7.73 -26.01
CA ILE A 664 10.26 6.61 -26.27
C ILE A 664 11.17 6.93 -27.47
N SER A 665 10.61 7.42 -28.57
CA SER A 665 11.35 7.75 -29.79
C SER A 665 12.34 8.88 -29.57
N ILE A 666 11.94 9.92 -28.83
CA ILE A 666 12.80 11.06 -28.51
C ILE A 666 13.94 10.67 -27.58
N LEU A 667 13.67 9.85 -26.55
CA LEU A 667 14.72 9.36 -25.65
C LEU A 667 15.74 8.48 -26.40
N ARG A 668 15.28 7.61 -27.31
CA ARG A 668 16.17 6.86 -28.22
C ARG A 668 16.99 7.78 -29.12
N GLY A 669 16.38 8.83 -29.67
CA GLY A 669 17.08 9.86 -30.45
C GLY A 669 18.19 10.56 -29.66
N LYS A 670 18.01 10.70 -28.34
CA LYS A 670 19.01 11.21 -27.38
C LYS A 670 19.95 10.13 -26.83
N LYS A 671 20.00 8.96 -27.48
CA LYS A 671 20.88 7.81 -27.20
C LYS A 671 20.65 7.12 -25.85
N HIS A 672 19.50 7.30 -25.22
CA HIS A 672 19.14 6.53 -24.02
C HIS A 672 18.90 5.07 -24.37
N ASN A 673 19.49 4.16 -23.58
CA ASN A 673 19.13 2.74 -23.61
C ASN A 673 17.86 2.53 -22.78
N LEU A 674 16.81 2.00 -23.41
CA LEU A 674 15.47 1.93 -22.82
C LEU A 674 15.02 0.48 -22.63
N THR A 675 14.62 0.15 -21.41
CA THR A 675 14.01 -1.15 -21.09
C THR A 675 12.66 -0.95 -20.43
N GLN A 676 11.67 -1.68 -20.93
CA GLN A 676 10.32 -1.65 -20.36
C GLN A 676 10.28 -2.39 -19.02
N THR A 677 9.47 -1.90 -18.09
CA THR A 677 9.22 -2.57 -16.80
C THR A 677 7.73 -2.56 -16.46
N ALA A 678 7.26 -3.68 -15.88
CA ALA A 678 5.94 -3.82 -15.27
C ALA A 678 6.01 -3.83 -13.74
N VAL A 679 7.10 -3.28 -13.18
CA VAL A 679 7.32 -3.10 -11.74
C VAL A 679 7.94 -1.73 -11.52
N GLY A 680 7.49 -1.03 -10.48
CA GLY A 680 7.94 0.32 -10.14
C GLY A 680 7.59 0.65 -8.69
N ALA A 681 7.75 1.92 -8.33
CA ALA A 681 7.34 2.39 -7.01
C ALA A 681 5.81 2.61 -6.93
N ILE A 682 5.25 2.64 -5.73
CA ILE A 682 3.81 2.81 -5.48
C ILE A 682 3.64 4.03 -4.58
N CYS A 683 3.01 5.09 -5.09
CA CYS A 683 2.89 6.35 -4.36
C CYS A 683 1.59 6.44 -3.54
N GLN A 684 1.68 7.00 -2.33
CA GLN A 684 0.50 7.43 -1.58
C GLN A 684 0.56 8.93 -1.42
N PHE A 685 -0.51 9.62 -1.80
CA PHE A 685 -0.49 11.08 -1.93
C PHE A 685 -1.74 11.71 -1.34
N VAL A 686 -1.52 12.69 -0.46
CA VAL A 686 -2.58 13.57 0.06
C VAL A 686 -2.26 14.98 -0.38
N VAL A 687 -3.26 15.71 -0.88
CA VAL A 687 -3.17 17.13 -1.26
C VAL A 687 -4.16 17.92 -0.43
N GLN A 688 -3.75 19.08 0.05
CA GLN A 688 -4.65 20.04 0.68
C GLN A 688 -4.87 21.24 -0.24
N LYS A 689 -6.13 21.59 -0.49
CA LYS A 689 -6.51 22.80 -1.20
C LYS A 689 -7.78 23.39 -0.58
N GLU A 690 -7.75 24.67 -0.22
CA GLU A 690 -8.92 25.41 0.31
C GLU A 690 -9.58 24.69 1.50
N GLY A 691 -8.77 24.12 2.39
CA GLY A 691 -9.25 23.37 3.55
C GLY A 691 -9.69 21.93 3.26
N ILE A 692 -9.85 21.53 2.00
CA ILE A 692 -10.21 20.17 1.60
C ILE A 692 -8.96 19.31 1.43
N LEU A 693 -8.95 18.14 2.08
CA LEU A 693 -7.96 17.09 1.86
C LEU A 693 -8.44 16.18 0.73
N THR A 694 -7.58 15.90 -0.24
CA THR A 694 -7.79 14.90 -1.29
C THR A 694 -6.72 13.81 -1.16
N ALA A 695 -7.12 12.58 -0.86
CA ALA A 695 -6.22 11.43 -0.76
C ALA A 695 -6.37 10.52 -1.98
N VAL A 696 -5.25 10.09 -2.55
CA VAL A 696 -5.18 9.13 -3.66
C VAL A 696 -4.15 8.05 -3.35
N SER A 697 -4.47 6.83 -3.79
CA SER A 697 -3.58 5.67 -3.69
C SER A 697 -3.22 5.17 -5.09
N ASP A 698 -1.96 4.80 -5.29
CA ASP A 698 -1.48 4.35 -6.61
C ASP A 698 -2.14 3.02 -7.02
N PRO A 699 -2.86 2.99 -8.16
CA PRO A 699 -3.64 1.82 -8.59
C PRO A 699 -2.76 0.63 -8.99
N ARG A 700 -1.45 0.84 -9.22
CA ARG A 700 -0.49 -0.22 -9.57
C ARG A 700 -0.43 -1.37 -8.56
N LYS A 701 -0.66 -1.09 -7.27
CA LYS A 701 -0.71 -2.10 -6.20
C LYS A 701 -2.14 -2.47 -5.79
N GLY A 702 -3.15 -1.79 -6.34
CA GLY A 702 -4.55 -1.92 -5.93
C GLY A 702 -4.90 -1.19 -4.63
N GLY A 703 -4.07 -0.22 -4.22
CA GLY A 703 -4.35 0.60 -3.04
C GLY A 703 -5.60 1.45 -3.21
N ARG A 704 -6.28 1.76 -2.09
CA ARG A 704 -7.46 2.63 -2.05
C ARG A 704 -7.34 3.58 -0.86
N PRO A 705 -7.61 4.88 -1.03
CA PRO A 705 -7.60 5.82 0.08
C PRO A 705 -8.92 5.77 0.87
N ALA A 706 -8.92 6.29 2.09
CA ALA A 706 -10.09 6.41 2.95
C ALA A 706 -10.21 7.82 3.53
N ALA A 707 -11.43 8.33 3.65
CA ALA A 707 -11.75 9.67 4.14
C ALA A 707 -12.69 9.59 5.33
N VAL A 708 -12.47 10.43 6.34
CA VAL A 708 -13.46 10.70 7.40
C VAL A 708 -14.56 11.53 6.76
N VAL A 709 -15.77 11.01 6.66
CA VAL A 709 -16.90 11.75 6.11
C VAL A 709 -17.86 12.05 7.26
N PRO A 710 -18.25 13.31 7.50
CA PRO A 710 -19.36 13.62 8.39
C PRO A 710 -20.58 12.77 8.04
N GLU A 711 -21.29 12.25 9.04
CA GLU A 711 -22.55 11.50 8.82
C GLU A 711 -23.57 12.29 7.98
N SER A 712 -23.44 13.63 7.91
CA SER A 712 -24.33 14.55 7.21
C SER A 712 -23.88 15.01 5.81
N SER A 713 -22.68 14.66 5.31
CA SER A 713 -22.12 15.26 4.07
C SER A 713 -21.87 14.29 2.92
N HIS A 714 -22.25 13.01 3.07
CA HIS A 714 -22.33 12.13 1.92
C HIS A 714 -23.43 12.67 0.99
N PRO A 715 -23.25 12.78 -0.34
CA PRO A 715 -24.25 13.32 -1.28
C PRO A 715 -25.56 12.50 -1.39
N TYR A 716 -25.78 11.58 -0.46
CA TYR A 716 -27.02 10.85 -0.28
C TYR A 716 -27.57 10.93 1.16
N PHE A 717 -26.87 11.51 2.15
CA PHE A 717 -27.44 11.78 3.49
C PHE A 717 -28.18 13.14 3.56
N MET A 718 -28.48 13.76 2.41
CA MET A 718 -29.53 14.78 2.27
C MET A 718 -30.82 14.15 1.75
#